data_AF-A0A1Y2SVT3-F1
#
_entry.id   AF-A0A1Y2SVT3-F1
#
_cell.length_a   1.000
_cell.length_b   1.000
_cell.length_c   1.000
_cell.angle_alpha   90.00
_cell.angle_beta   90.00
_cell.angle_gamma   90.00
#
_symmetry.space_group_name_H-M   'P 1'
#
loop_
_entity.id
_entity.type
_entity.pdbx_description
1 polymer ?
#
loop_
_entity_poly.entity_id
_entity_poly.type
_entity_poly.pdbx_seq_one_letter_code
_entity_poly.pdbx_strand_id
1 'polypeptide(L)'
;MSRAAKKLYSVMLITVLVAVLMPVSGLVSGPAFAADTPTYTPDVTVHSYAELKDALADTSRSEVVIGLAAGDYEATEKLSITGKKVTLAAVGGEARLYKTAAHKSTMLDVAADASLTVTDGVTFDGANVANDSTNDSEGGFIRTLGALTLDGGTFKNDARTRGKWNAPIYAAGSSAVVTMNGGTIRDNDYGDLSAAYGAGGVYLGDGAQMTMNGGVITGNQASNQKSFGISRVISDSWGAGGINVSPGATFTMNGGEISGNKGGAGGILAGFADAYSTNRQATNVAQFKTQKIATVTLNGGKISANGGFYGGGLAAHTAAKIDMPATSTVEVTGNAAIQGGGMLLSDWAVSGDDIAQPKNYAVLMDEWSKYFPVTLNMQGGKITNNRSRISGGGLFVSTNGAYVTGGVIDGNSAAKQGGGVYVSTYPYTLHLENAYIEGNKATRNFRNETSETGINMYSRSGGGIWFCPTGSGVFYADHGAFIGDNNDASYEGSGLVSTRKNTGSDYSVTLTNRANTGAYMEYVTDTRAVRTGSAQAEPVEIKNINTDLAVKTQLDSGFDKDLVRANSSLMITNNTASFGGGVGTNGNVVFGRPNAPLIDIALDKTWSGNVTDADKHDVEVELRAKATVDGEEKDWLIQRVKLTKENNFHYDVTDLQAELFGHKTTDILYAKELNSDGFDVTISPLTEKTVTPDQPSPQPVQPTERKLSFELLRAEDGDKFADKDRDFRVNYDLYDYTTSNLLTEETMHYDSYLKRWVKSYNPLKFSDIALKTKNVQAVYTEDTEPGNPYRDTYNLFLYEDTASDTTYILIPQVLANAADSDQPIQIRNITVTGGENPEPQPDPTPAKKYYTLTIDNKKKDLVSIPVTKVWNDRENVANSRPDHIHVRVLNGTATVAEADITPDDSGVWKHTFEGLPKHDEAGNEIAYTVSEDAVPGYGTPQYSGNATDGFTITNPKSFLDIPVKKVWLTAKGEPDTQKTTPVTVELLKNGAPTGQSLELNSANNFMSRFENIDLETNATYTVHEVGEADSKATFDGTDYAVKVDGSQVEGFTVYNMPLETDEPRTPEEPTAEKTKVTVTKVWKGDEKSLNTRPQDITVTLLASGKPVQRVTLTKQNGWKHVFEKLPVINENGEKIEYSVSEDAVAGYTSHIEQDTQNAYAFVITNTKMVPTVPNTPGEPAKPGLAKAGSAVLPALIAALAAASAGVALRLRRRS
;
A
#
# COMPACT_ATOMS: atom_id res chain seq x y z
N MET A 1 -35.74 31.01 -5.08
CA MET A 1 -35.95 29.90 -6.04
C MET A 1 -34.97 28.80 -5.60
N SER A 2 -35.37 27.70 -4.97
CA SER A 2 -36.21 26.55 -5.41
C SER A 2 -35.35 25.39 -5.94
N ARG A 3 -35.64 24.17 -5.45
CA ARG A 3 -34.83 22.94 -5.57
C ARG A 3 -34.83 22.31 -6.99
N ALA A 4 -33.89 21.37 -7.16
CA ALA A 4 -33.81 20.30 -8.18
C ALA A 4 -33.24 20.69 -9.57
N ALA A 5 -32.53 19.80 -10.30
CA ALA A 5 -32.35 18.35 -10.10
C ALA A 5 -30.93 17.81 -10.39
N LYS A 6 -30.71 16.56 -9.93
CA LYS A 6 -29.60 15.62 -10.24
C LYS A 6 -29.41 15.45 -11.77
N LYS A 7 -28.29 14.99 -12.34
CA LYS A 7 -27.40 13.80 -12.07
C LYS A 7 -26.07 14.07 -12.85
N LEU A 8 -24.89 13.43 -12.68
CA LEU A 8 -24.52 12.03 -12.40
C LEU A 8 -22.98 11.97 -12.10
N TYR A 9 -22.50 11.33 -11.00
CA TYR A 9 -21.14 10.73 -10.71
C TYR A 9 -19.83 11.54 -10.97
N SER A 10 -18.71 11.43 -10.23
CA SER A 10 -18.33 10.87 -8.90
C SER A 10 -16.87 11.26 -8.53
N VAL A 11 -16.41 10.92 -7.31
CA VAL A 11 -14.98 10.81 -6.82
C VAL A 11 -14.29 12.04 -6.15
N MET A 12 -14.14 11.92 -4.81
CA MET A 12 -13.06 12.35 -3.87
C MET A 12 -12.73 13.80 -3.40
N LEU A 13 -12.30 13.84 -2.12
CA LEU A 13 -11.46 14.77 -1.31
C LEU A 13 -11.87 16.23 -0.94
N ILE A 14 -12.76 16.31 0.05
CA ILE A 14 -12.68 17.04 1.35
C ILE A 14 -11.57 18.12 1.58
N THR A 15 -11.96 19.33 2.03
CA THR A 15 -11.32 20.04 3.17
C THR A 15 -12.27 20.91 4.04
N VAL A 16 -12.62 20.36 5.21
CA VAL A 16 -13.00 20.91 6.55
C VAL A 16 -13.13 22.44 6.84
N LEU A 17 -14.25 22.86 7.46
CA LEU A 17 -14.43 23.66 8.73
C LEU A 17 -15.94 24.07 8.88
N VAL A 18 -16.60 24.30 10.04
CA VAL A 18 -16.51 23.82 11.46
C VAL A 18 -17.76 24.32 12.25
N ALA A 19 -18.04 23.74 13.42
CA ALA A 19 -18.86 24.27 14.56
C ALA A 19 -20.42 24.13 14.64
N VAL A 20 -20.83 23.33 15.65
CA VAL A 20 -21.81 23.64 16.73
C VAL A 20 -23.29 23.91 16.41
N LEU A 21 -24.17 22.95 16.78
CA LEU A 21 -25.29 23.15 17.75
C LEU A 21 -26.04 21.84 18.08
N MET A 22 -26.12 21.51 19.39
CA MET A 22 -27.08 20.68 20.15
C MET A 22 -27.64 19.33 19.61
N PRO A 23 -27.80 18.29 20.48
CA PRO A 23 -28.47 17.05 20.12
C PRO A 23 -30.00 17.20 20.09
N VAL A 24 -30.65 16.56 19.12
CA VAL A 24 -32.09 16.27 19.17
C VAL A 24 -32.25 14.76 19.09
N SER A 25 -32.81 14.15 20.14
CA SER A 25 -33.14 12.74 20.18
C SER A 25 -34.24 12.44 19.15
N GLY A 26 -33.88 11.71 18.09
CA GLY A 26 -34.79 11.25 17.06
C GLY A 26 -34.52 9.79 16.72
N LEU A 27 -35.56 8.97 16.73
CA LEU A 27 -35.45 7.53 16.43
C LEU A 27 -34.92 7.33 15.01
N VAL A 28 -33.75 6.72 14.90
CA VAL A 28 -33.28 6.09 13.65
C VAL A 28 -33.50 4.59 13.80
N SER A 29 -34.69 4.13 13.43
CA SER A 29 -34.96 2.71 13.25
C SER A 29 -34.15 2.20 12.06
N GLY A 30 -32.99 1.61 12.32
CA GLY A 30 -32.34 0.70 11.38
C GLY A 30 -33.26 -0.50 11.07
N PRO A 31 -32.93 -1.33 10.07
CA PRO A 31 -33.65 -2.58 9.87
C PRO A 31 -33.53 -3.41 11.14
N ALA A 32 -34.66 -3.69 11.79
CA ALA A 32 -34.68 -4.55 12.95
C ALA A 32 -34.24 -5.95 12.52
N PHE A 33 -33.07 -6.38 12.99
CA PHE A 33 -32.85 -7.80 13.20
C PHE A 33 -33.86 -8.24 14.26
N ALA A 34 -34.99 -8.75 13.79
CA ALA A 34 -35.90 -9.52 14.63
C ALA A 34 -35.19 -10.84 14.97
N ALA A 35 -34.30 -10.80 15.95
CA ALA A 35 -34.04 -11.98 16.77
C ALA A 35 -35.40 -12.39 17.36
N ASP A 36 -35.73 -13.68 17.28
CA ASP A 36 -36.97 -14.20 17.88
C ASP A 36 -36.91 -13.94 19.40
N THR A 37 -37.60 -12.88 19.84
CA THR A 37 -37.61 -12.49 21.26
C THR A 37 -38.26 -13.64 22.04
N PRO A 38 -37.53 -14.31 22.95
CA PRO A 38 -38.02 -15.54 23.56
C PRO A 38 -39.35 -15.31 24.30
N THR A 39 -40.39 -16.03 23.88
CA THR A 39 -41.75 -15.84 24.37
C THR A 39 -42.01 -16.73 25.59
N TYR A 40 -41.67 -16.23 26.78
CA TYR A 40 -41.93 -16.94 28.04
C TYR A 40 -43.43 -16.91 28.36
N THR A 41 -44.05 -18.09 28.47
CA THR A 41 -45.45 -18.22 28.88
C THR A 41 -45.52 -18.44 30.40
N PRO A 42 -46.24 -17.61 31.17
CA PRO A 42 -46.34 -17.77 32.62
C PRO A 42 -46.95 -19.10 33.07
N ASP A 43 -46.28 -19.76 34.01
CA ASP A 43 -46.78 -20.90 34.78
C ASP A 43 -47.74 -20.48 35.91
N VAL A 44 -47.50 -19.28 36.43
CA VAL A 44 -48.26 -18.61 37.48
C VAL A 44 -48.16 -17.11 37.22
N THR A 45 -49.24 -16.36 37.45
CA THR A 45 -49.23 -14.89 37.40
C THR A 45 -49.46 -14.35 38.80
N VAL A 46 -48.65 -13.37 39.21
CA VAL A 46 -48.69 -12.72 40.52
C VAL A 46 -48.94 -11.22 40.37
N HIS A 47 -49.61 -10.63 41.36
CA HIS A 47 -50.04 -9.23 41.40
C HIS A 47 -49.43 -8.42 42.56
N SER A 48 -48.64 -9.06 43.44
CA SER A 48 -47.99 -8.41 44.57
C SER A 48 -46.64 -9.05 44.93
N TYR A 49 -45.81 -8.34 45.70
CA TYR A 49 -44.52 -8.85 46.17
C TYR A 49 -44.67 -10.03 47.15
N ALA A 50 -45.80 -10.10 47.87
CA ALA A 50 -46.15 -11.25 48.71
C ALA A 50 -46.48 -12.49 47.87
N GLU A 51 -47.26 -12.35 46.80
CA GLU A 51 -47.52 -13.46 45.87
C GLU A 51 -46.24 -13.90 45.14
N LEU A 52 -45.33 -12.97 44.80
CA LEU A 52 -44.00 -13.31 44.27
C LEU A 52 -43.19 -14.14 45.27
N LYS A 53 -43.20 -13.79 46.56
CA LYS A 53 -42.56 -14.58 47.63
C LYS A 53 -43.15 -15.99 47.71
N ASP A 54 -44.47 -16.13 47.68
CA ASP A 54 -45.13 -17.43 47.76
C ASP A 54 -44.86 -18.28 46.51
N ALA A 55 -44.82 -17.68 45.32
CA ALA A 55 -44.45 -18.34 44.07
C ALA A 55 -42.97 -18.78 44.02
N LEU A 56 -42.05 -17.99 44.59
CA LEU A 56 -40.64 -18.40 44.77
C LEU A 56 -40.50 -19.53 45.79
N ALA A 57 -41.36 -19.57 46.81
CA ALA A 57 -41.35 -20.62 47.83
C ALA A 57 -41.80 -22.00 47.28
N ASP A 58 -42.78 -22.06 46.38
CA ASP A 58 -43.38 -23.31 45.86
C ASP A 58 -42.33 -24.33 45.36
N THR A 59 -42.11 -25.40 46.12
CA THR A 59 -41.15 -26.47 45.82
C THR A 59 -41.69 -27.54 44.88
N SER A 60 -42.92 -27.40 44.35
CA SER A 60 -43.50 -28.37 43.42
C SER A 60 -42.83 -28.39 42.04
N ARG A 61 -42.08 -27.34 41.70
CA ARG A 61 -41.38 -27.15 40.41
C ARG A 61 -39.89 -26.90 40.61
N SER A 62 -39.06 -27.51 39.77
CA SER A 62 -37.62 -27.20 39.64
C SER A 62 -37.33 -26.06 38.66
N GLU A 63 -38.30 -25.72 37.80
CA GLU A 63 -38.23 -24.68 36.79
C GLU A 63 -39.61 -24.02 36.65
N VAL A 64 -39.69 -22.69 36.69
CA VAL A 64 -40.96 -21.95 36.70
C VAL A 64 -40.85 -20.57 36.03
N VAL A 65 -41.84 -20.22 35.20
CA VAL A 65 -42.03 -18.86 34.66
C VAL A 65 -43.05 -18.12 35.52
N ILE A 66 -42.60 -17.17 36.33
CA ILE A 66 -43.45 -16.30 37.14
C ILE A 66 -43.80 -15.06 36.32
N GLY A 67 -45.05 -14.95 35.94
CA GLY A 67 -45.62 -13.77 35.30
C GLY A 67 -45.88 -12.67 36.31
N LEU A 68 -45.21 -11.53 36.17
CA LEU A 68 -45.49 -10.32 36.93
C LEU A 68 -46.54 -9.49 36.17
N ALA A 69 -47.75 -9.40 36.69
CA ALA A 69 -48.78 -8.52 36.14
C ALA A 69 -48.33 -7.05 36.16
N ALA A 70 -48.78 -6.26 35.18
CA ALA A 70 -48.42 -4.84 35.10
C ALA A 70 -48.78 -4.07 36.39
N GLY A 71 -47.78 -3.45 37.02
CA GLY A 71 -47.94 -2.82 38.34
C GLY A 71 -46.64 -2.59 39.11
N ASP A 72 -46.82 -2.04 40.32
CA ASP A 72 -45.75 -1.67 41.26
C ASP A 72 -45.68 -2.70 42.42
N TYR A 73 -44.48 -3.23 42.68
CA TYR A 73 -44.21 -4.29 43.65
C TYR A 73 -43.21 -3.79 44.70
N GLU A 74 -43.67 -3.37 45.89
CA GLU A 74 -42.76 -2.90 46.94
C GLU A 74 -42.02 -4.06 47.61
N ALA A 75 -40.69 -3.98 47.63
CA ALA A 75 -39.83 -4.96 48.28
C ALA A 75 -39.90 -4.84 49.80
N THR A 76 -40.74 -5.64 50.44
CA THR A 76 -40.90 -5.66 51.90
C THR A 76 -39.78 -6.41 52.63
N GLU A 77 -39.15 -7.38 51.96
CA GLU A 77 -38.12 -8.27 52.52
C GLU A 77 -37.21 -8.86 51.43
N LYS A 78 -36.03 -9.35 51.81
CA LYS A 78 -35.11 -10.07 50.91
C LYS A 78 -35.72 -11.42 50.54
N LEU A 79 -35.86 -11.72 49.25
CA LEU A 79 -36.34 -13.02 48.75
C LEU A 79 -35.16 -13.84 48.21
N SER A 80 -35.17 -15.15 48.46
CA SER A 80 -34.13 -16.07 48.00
C SER A 80 -34.69 -17.13 47.05
N ILE A 81 -33.95 -17.38 45.97
CA ILE A 81 -34.20 -18.48 45.03
C ILE A 81 -33.24 -19.63 45.39
N THR A 82 -33.81 -20.77 45.78
CA THR A 82 -33.08 -21.93 46.31
C THR A 82 -33.41 -23.16 45.47
N GLY A 83 -32.39 -23.79 44.88
CA GLY A 83 -32.51 -25.09 44.18
C GLY A 83 -33.45 -25.13 42.96
N LYS A 84 -33.71 -23.99 42.31
CA LYS A 84 -34.67 -23.85 41.20
C LYS A 84 -34.17 -22.91 40.11
N LYS A 85 -34.69 -23.08 38.90
CA LYS A 85 -34.67 -22.05 37.86
C LYS A 85 -35.95 -21.23 37.89
N VAL A 86 -35.82 -19.90 37.84
CA VAL A 86 -36.96 -18.97 37.79
C VAL A 86 -36.79 -18.03 36.60
N THR A 87 -37.85 -17.80 35.84
CA THR A 87 -37.95 -16.65 34.93
C THR A 87 -38.97 -15.66 35.47
N LEU A 88 -38.60 -14.38 35.60
CA LEU A 88 -39.52 -13.28 35.88
C LEU A 88 -39.89 -12.63 34.54
N ALA A 89 -41.15 -12.77 34.13
CA ALA A 89 -41.66 -12.29 32.85
C ALA A 89 -42.78 -11.26 33.05
N ALA A 90 -42.77 -10.14 32.32
CA ALA A 90 -43.80 -9.10 32.44
C ALA A 90 -45.10 -9.48 31.69
N VAL A 91 -46.26 -9.25 32.32
CA VAL A 91 -47.58 -9.68 31.82
C VAL A 91 -48.56 -8.51 31.74
N GLY A 92 -48.95 -8.15 30.52
CA GLY A 92 -49.95 -7.11 30.25
C GLY A 92 -49.44 -5.67 30.32
N GLY A 93 -48.15 -5.45 30.55
CA GLY A 93 -47.50 -4.13 30.67
C GLY A 93 -46.20 -4.23 31.48
N GLU A 94 -45.57 -3.10 31.79
CA GLU A 94 -44.37 -3.06 32.65
C GLU A 94 -44.68 -3.49 34.09
N ALA A 95 -43.80 -4.30 34.69
CA ALA A 95 -43.85 -4.68 36.09
C ALA A 95 -42.62 -4.14 36.82
N ARG A 96 -42.84 -3.34 37.87
CA ARG A 96 -41.80 -2.57 38.57
C ARG A 96 -41.63 -3.05 40.01
N LEU A 97 -40.60 -3.85 40.26
CA LEU A 97 -40.12 -4.15 41.60
C LEU A 97 -39.32 -2.96 42.12
N TYR A 98 -39.69 -2.40 43.26
CA TYR A 98 -39.01 -1.22 43.81
C TYR A 98 -38.72 -1.34 45.29
N LYS A 99 -37.62 -0.74 45.73
CA LYS A 99 -37.25 -0.63 47.14
C LYS A 99 -37.45 0.80 47.66
N THR A 100 -37.80 0.92 48.94
CA THR A 100 -37.99 2.21 49.63
C THR A 100 -36.95 2.39 50.73
N ALA A 101 -36.95 3.54 51.42
CA ALA A 101 -36.00 3.88 52.50
C ALA A 101 -35.87 2.81 53.60
N ALA A 102 -36.92 2.01 53.80
CA ALA A 102 -36.96 0.96 54.81
C ALA A 102 -36.21 -0.32 54.38
N HIS A 103 -36.13 -0.59 53.08
CA HIS A 103 -35.51 -1.81 52.56
C HIS A 103 -34.02 -1.60 52.29
N LYS A 104 -33.20 -1.98 53.27
CA LYS A 104 -31.72 -1.90 53.20
C LYS A 104 -31.02 -3.15 52.66
N SER A 105 -31.71 -4.28 52.60
CA SER A 105 -31.15 -5.54 52.11
C SER A 105 -31.08 -5.58 50.58
N THR A 106 -30.48 -6.65 50.05
CA THR A 106 -30.66 -7.00 48.63
C THR A 106 -32.09 -7.49 48.39
N MET A 107 -32.71 -7.10 47.27
CA MET A 107 -34.09 -7.50 46.94
C MET A 107 -34.21 -8.99 46.61
N LEU A 108 -33.39 -9.49 45.68
CA LEU A 108 -33.33 -10.91 45.27
C LEU A 108 -31.94 -11.52 45.51
N ASP A 109 -31.93 -12.73 46.06
CA ASP A 109 -30.75 -13.55 46.35
C ASP A 109 -30.85 -14.84 45.52
N VAL A 110 -29.86 -15.12 44.67
CA VAL A 110 -29.83 -16.34 43.84
C VAL A 110 -28.70 -17.22 44.35
N ALA A 111 -29.05 -18.34 45.00
CA ALA A 111 -28.07 -19.27 45.55
C ALA A 111 -27.28 -20.01 44.44
N ALA A 112 -26.16 -20.64 44.82
CA ALA A 112 -25.27 -21.33 43.87
C ALA A 112 -25.87 -22.59 43.21
N ASP A 113 -27.05 -23.03 43.66
CA ASP A 113 -27.86 -24.12 43.13
C ASP A 113 -29.10 -23.65 42.33
N ALA A 114 -29.22 -22.33 42.09
CA ALA A 114 -30.38 -21.69 41.48
C ALA A 114 -30.01 -20.88 40.23
N SER A 115 -31.03 -20.49 39.46
CA SER A 115 -30.90 -19.51 38.38
C SER A 115 -32.08 -18.55 38.28
N LEU A 116 -31.81 -17.33 37.82
CA LEU A 116 -32.80 -16.28 37.56
C LEU A 116 -32.66 -15.74 36.14
N THR A 117 -33.74 -15.77 35.36
CA THR A 117 -33.87 -15.02 34.11
C THR A 117 -34.80 -13.83 34.31
N VAL A 118 -34.39 -12.64 33.83
CA VAL A 118 -35.20 -11.41 33.83
C VAL A 118 -35.46 -11.03 32.38
N THR A 119 -36.74 -10.91 31.99
CA THR A 119 -37.14 -10.56 30.63
C THR A 119 -37.32 -9.05 30.45
N ASP A 120 -37.57 -8.62 29.22
CA ASP A 120 -38.09 -7.28 28.95
C ASP A 120 -39.42 -6.99 29.67
N GLY A 121 -39.70 -5.71 29.90
CA GLY A 121 -40.83 -5.21 30.69
C GLY A 121 -40.67 -5.30 32.21
N VAL A 122 -39.69 -6.06 32.73
CA VAL A 122 -39.42 -6.15 34.17
C VAL A 122 -38.42 -5.07 34.60
N THR A 123 -38.80 -4.22 35.56
CA THR A 123 -37.98 -3.13 36.09
C THR A 123 -37.66 -3.35 37.57
N PHE A 124 -36.39 -3.19 37.93
CA PHE A 124 -35.90 -3.01 39.29
C PHE A 124 -35.57 -1.52 39.51
N ASP A 125 -36.18 -0.89 40.53
CA ASP A 125 -36.10 0.56 40.77
C ASP A 125 -35.72 0.88 42.23
N GLY A 126 -34.66 1.66 42.42
CA GLY A 126 -34.19 2.08 43.75
C GLY A 126 -34.82 3.37 44.27
N ALA A 127 -35.67 4.02 43.47
CA ALA A 127 -36.33 5.30 43.76
C ALA A 127 -35.37 6.43 44.24
N ASN A 128 -34.06 6.29 43.99
CA ASN A 128 -32.98 7.14 44.48
C ASN A 128 -32.95 7.33 46.00
N VAL A 129 -33.23 6.28 46.77
CA VAL A 129 -33.24 6.34 48.25
C VAL A 129 -31.97 5.74 48.86
N ALA A 130 -31.26 6.53 49.67
CA ALA A 130 -29.93 6.20 50.18
C ALA A 130 -29.87 4.96 51.08
N ASN A 131 -29.24 3.88 50.62
CA ASN A 131 -29.13 2.62 51.35
C ASN A 131 -27.90 2.53 52.28
N ASP A 132 -28.10 2.95 53.52
CA ASP A 132 -27.11 2.80 54.61
C ASP A 132 -26.99 1.35 55.12
N SER A 133 -26.59 0.43 54.23
CA SER A 133 -26.09 -0.92 54.51
C SER A 133 -24.59 -0.86 54.80
N THR A 134 -24.13 -1.48 55.89
CA THR A 134 -22.69 -1.61 56.19
C THR A 134 -22.12 -2.97 55.80
N ASN A 135 -22.92 -3.85 55.19
CA ASN A 135 -22.47 -5.17 54.72
C ASN A 135 -21.90 -5.05 53.31
N ASP A 136 -20.63 -5.42 53.16
CA ASP A 136 -20.05 -5.73 51.87
C ASP A 136 -20.92 -6.79 51.15
N SER A 137 -21.16 -6.63 49.85
CA SER A 137 -22.05 -7.47 49.00
C SER A 137 -23.57 -7.45 49.26
N GLU A 138 -24.11 -6.64 50.18
CA GLU A 138 -25.57 -6.58 50.41
C GLU A 138 -26.17 -5.17 50.31
N GLY A 139 -27.30 -5.05 49.59
CA GLY A 139 -28.07 -3.81 49.48
C GLY A 139 -28.46 -3.38 48.06
N GLY A 140 -27.95 -4.05 47.02
CA GLY A 140 -28.33 -3.84 45.61
C GLY A 140 -29.72 -4.41 45.25
N PHE A 141 -29.99 -4.60 43.96
CA PHE A 141 -31.19 -5.31 43.51
C PHE A 141 -31.01 -6.83 43.54
N ILE A 142 -29.93 -7.33 42.95
CA ILE A 142 -29.67 -8.78 42.83
C ILE A 142 -28.28 -9.11 43.38
N ARG A 143 -28.22 -10.13 44.23
CA ARG A 143 -27.00 -10.85 44.60
C ARG A 143 -27.09 -12.26 44.03
N THR A 144 -26.13 -12.66 43.22
CA THR A 144 -26.09 -14.00 42.63
C THR A 144 -24.80 -14.75 42.99
N LEU A 145 -24.98 -15.97 43.47
CA LEU A 145 -23.95 -17.00 43.59
C LEU A 145 -24.18 -18.11 42.53
N GLY A 146 -25.34 -18.11 41.87
CA GLY A 146 -25.73 -18.97 40.76
C GLY A 146 -25.89 -18.20 39.44
N ALA A 147 -26.68 -18.74 38.51
CA ALA A 147 -26.81 -18.13 37.18
C ALA A 147 -27.83 -16.97 37.14
N LEU A 148 -27.50 -15.88 36.44
CA LEU A 148 -28.35 -14.72 36.21
C LEU A 148 -28.37 -14.36 34.72
N THR A 149 -29.53 -14.44 34.08
CA THR A 149 -29.69 -14.09 32.66
C THR A 149 -30.55 -12.83 32.52
N LEU A 150 -30.06 -11.83 31.79
CA LEU A 150 -30.78 -10.62 31.41
C LEU A 150 -31.15 -10.70 29.93
N ASP A 151 -32.34 -11.25 29.67
CA ASP A 151 -32.98 -11.32 28.36
C ASP A 151 -33.90 -10.08 28.15
N GLY A 152 -33.41 -8.93 28.61
CA GLY A 152 -34.17 -7.69 28.75
C GLY A 152 -34.09 -7.12 30.16
N GLY A 153 -35.09 -6.32 30.52
CA GLY A 153 -35.28 -5.75 31.85
C GLY A 153 -34.49 -4.46 32.10
N THR A 154 -34.86 -3.72 33.15
CA THR A 154 -34.21 -2.45 33.52
C THR A 154 -33.82 -2.42 35.00
N PHE A 155 -32.60 -1.99 35.32
CA PHE A 155 -32.09 -1.81 36.69
C PHE A 155 -31.68 -0.35 36.87
N LYS A 156 -32.41 0.41 37.70
CA LYS A 156 -32.26 1.88 37.75
C LYS A 156 -32.44 2.53 39.11
N ASN A 157 -31.91 3.74 39.26
CA ASN A 157 -32.11 4.63 40.41
C ASN A 157 -31.68 4.03 41.77
N ASP A 158 -30.76 3.06 41.81
CA ASP A 158 -30.19 2.59 43.08
C ASP A 158 -29.27 3.68 43.63
N ALA A 159 -29.68 4.32 44.73
CA ALA A 159 -28.86 5.35 45.37
C ALA A 159 -28.16 4.79 46.61
N ARG A 160 -26.84 4.86 46.55
CA ARG A 160 -25.92 4.82 47.69
C ARG A 160 -26.04 3.52 48.48
N THR A 161 -25.94 2.40 47.78
CA THR A 161 -25.38 1.18 48.34
C THR A 161 -24.05 1.51 49.02
N ARG A 162 -24.03 1.41 50.36
CA ARG A 162 -22.82 1.42 51.19
C ARG A 162 -22.28 -0.02 51.37
N GLY A 163 -21.14 -0.16 52.04
CA GLY A 163 -20.35 -1.40 52.06
C GLY A 163 -19.42 -1.49 50.84
N LYS A 164 -18.23 -2.07 51.02
CA LYS A 164 -17.27 -2.27 49.92
C LYS A 164 -17.79 -3.35 48.96
N TRP A 165 -17.23 -3.38 47.76
CA TRP A 165 -17.51 -4.44 46.76
C TRP A 165 -18.99 -4.53 46.35
N ASN A 166 -19.80 -3.49 46.60
CA ASN A 166 -21.26 -3.52 46.42
C ASN A 166 -21.68 -2.88 45.07
N ALA A 167 -22.84 -3.29 44.54
CA ALA A 167 -23.38 -2.84 43.24
C ALA A 167 -24.89 -3.16 43.11
N PRO A 168 -25.62 -2.55 42.16
CA PRO A 168 -27.01 -2.93 41.85
C PRO A 168 -27.17 -4.40 41.46
N ILE A 169 -26.18 -4.97 40.77
CA ILE A 169 -26.03 -6.42 40.55
C ILE A 169 -24.66 -6.86 41.08
N TYR A 170 -24.65 -7.77 42.05
CA TYR A 170 -23.46 -8.41 42.62
C TYR A 170 -23.40 -9.88 42.22
N ALA A 171 -22.26 -10.35 41.72
CA ALA A 171 -22.00 -11.76 41.42
C ALA A 171 -20.68 -12.24 42.06
N ALA A 172 -20.65 -13.42 42.68
CA ALA A 172 -19.41 -14.01 43.23
C ALA A 172 -19.47 -15.54 43.35
N GLY A 173 -18.31 -16.20 43.26
CA GLY A 173 -18.17 -17.66 43.34
C GLY A 173 -18.25 -18.36 41.99
N SER A 174 -17.70 -19.57 41.90
CA SER A 174 -17.52 -20.31 40.64
C SER A 174 -18.80 -20.74 39.92
N SER A 175 -19.95 -20.72 40.61
CA SER A 175 -21.27 -20.98 40.02
C SER A 175 -21.97 -19.70 39.54
N ALA A 176 -21.41 -18.51 39.81
CA ALA A 176 -22.02 -17.24 39.45
C ALA A 176 -21.77 -16.91 37.99
N VAL A 177 -22.77 -17.17 37.13
CA VAL A 177 -22.70 -16.94 35.68
C VAL A 177 -23.73 -15.90 35.27
N VAL A 178 -23.27 -14.69 34.96
CA VAL A 178 -24.11 -13.57 34.49
C VAL A 178 -24.11 -13.54 32.96
N THR A 179 -25.28 -13.61 32.32
CA THR A 179 -25.41 -13.50 30.86
C THR A 179 -26.30 -12.34 30.50
N MET A 180 -25.78 -11.34 29.78
CA MET A 180 -26.54 -10.15 29.37
C MET A 180 -26.74 -10.18 27.85
N ASN A 181 -27.92 -10.64 27.42
CA ASN A 181 -28.33 -10.67 26.02
C ASN A 181 -29.06 -9.38 25.61
N GLY A 182 -29.73 -8.73 26.57
CA GLY A 182 -30.43 -7.46 26.39
C GLY A 182 -30.50 -6.65 27.69
N GLY A 183 -31.49 -5.78 27.77
CA GLY A 183 -31.79 -5.00 28.99
C GLY A 183 -30.94 -3.74 29.16
N THR A 184 -31.14 -3.06 30.29
CA THR A 184 -30.47 -1.79 30.60
C THR A 184 -30.18 -1.62 32.09
N ILE A 185 -28.93 -1.34 32.45
CA ILE A 185 -28.50 -1.01 33.82
C ILE A 185 -28.07 0.46 33.82
N ARG A 186 -28.84 1.35 34.47
CA ARG A 186 -28.63 2.81 34.31
C ARG A 186 -28.96 3.68 35.52
N ASP A 187 -28.35 4.86 35.55
CA ASP A 187 -28.69 5.95 36.49
C ASP A 187 -28.61 5.55 37.99
N ASN A 188 -27.73 4.61 38.34
CA ASN A 188 -27.45 4.19 39.72
C ASN A 188 -26.26 4.98 40.30
N ASP A 189 -26.28 5.40 41.59
CA ASP A 189 -25.25 6.23 42.27
C ASP A 189 -24.63 5.50 43.47
N TYR A 190 -23.50 4.82 43.27
CA TYR A 190 -22.64 4.31 44.34
C TYR A 190 -21.85 5.49 44.96
N GLY A 191 -22.48 6.15 45.95
CA GLY A 191 -22.15 7.52 46.36
C GLY A 191 -21.56 7.72 47.76
N ASP A 192 -20.58 6.92 48.20
CA ASP A 192 -19.76 7.22 49.39
C ASP A 192 -18.24 7.14 49.10
N LEU A 193 -17.43 7.85 49.89
CA LEU A 193 -15.97 7.87 49.80
C LEU A 193 -15.31 6.77 50.64
N SER A 194 -15.97 6.28 51.69
CA SER A 194 -15.42 5.24 52.59
C SER A 194 -15.50 3.82 52.03
N ALA A 195 -16.37 3.60 51.04
CA ALA A 195 -16.69 2.30 50.47
C ALA A 195 -15.92 2.09 49.17
N ALA A 196 -14.63 1.73 49.24
CA ALA A 196 -13.85 1.47 48.05
C ALA A 196 -14.30 0.19 47.28
N TYR A 197 -13.97 0.13 45.99
CA TYR A 197 -14.09 -1.06 45.11
C TYR A 197 -15.50 -1.59 44.79
N GLY A 198 -16.56 -0.80 44.92
CA GLY A 198 -17.88 -1.16 44.36
C GLY A 198 -17.97 -1.00 42.83
N ALA A 199 -19.20 -1.08 42.31
CA ALA A 199 -19.54 -0.72 40.93
C ALA A 199 -20.90 -0.01 40.83
N GLY A 200 -21.01 0.95 39.92
CA GLY A 200 -22.27 1.62 39.62
C GLY A 200 -23.26 0.74 38.84
N GLY A 201 -22.79 -0.24 38.06
CA GLY A 201 -23.64 -1.18 37.31
C GLY A 201 -23.56 -2.62 37.85
N VAL A 202 -22.43 -3.29 37.62
CA VAL A 202 -22.25 -4.72 37.95
C VAL A 202 -20.90 -4.93 38.66
N TYR A 203 -20.92 -5.67 39.77
CA TYR A 203 -19.71 -6.13 40.45
C TYR A 203 -19.54 -7.65 40.28
N LEU A 204 -18.36 -8.08 39.84
CA LEU A 204 -17.95 -9.48 39.68
C LEU A 204 -16.80 -9.79 40.65
N GLY A 205 -17.09 -10.57 41.69
CA GLY A 205 -16.11 -11.10 42.64
C GLY A 205 -15.46 -12.41 42.19
N ASP A 206 -14.48 -12.87 42.96
CA ASP A 206 -13.70 -14.09 42.71
C ASP A 206 -14.57 -15.29 42.26
N GLY A 207 -14.22 -15.88 41.12
CA GLY A 207 -14.89 -17.02 40.50
C GLY A 207 -16.09 -16.67 39.60
N ALA A 208 -16.63 -15.46 39.69
CA ALA A 208 -17.79 -15.07 38.87
C ALA A 208 -17.41 -14.89 37.38
N GLN A 209 -18.33 -15.26 36.50
CA GLN A 209 -18.19 -15.13 35.06
C GLN A 209 -19.33 -14.26 34.53
N MET A 210 -19.02 -13.31 33.64
CA MET A 210 -20.03 -12.51 32.94
C MET A 210 -19.79 -12.52 31.43
N THR A 211 -20.85 -12.73 30.66
CA THR A 211 -20.85 -12.57 29.20
C THR A 211 -21.89 -11.54 28.78
N MET A 212 -21.46 -10.48 28.08
CA MET A 212 -22.33 -9.45 27.53
C MET A 212 -22.41 -9.60 26.00
N ASN A 213 -23.52 -10.14 25.53
CA ASN A 213 -23.84 -10.28 24.10
C ASN A 213 -24.59 -9.05 23.57
N GLY A 214 -25.32 -8.35 24.43
CA GLY A 214 -26.11 -7.17 24.08
C GLY A 214 -26.49 -6.33 25.31
N GLY A 215 -27.50 -5.47 25.14
CA GLY A 215 -27.96 -4.56 26.18
C GLY A 215 -27.04 -3.36 26.42
N VAL A 216 -27.38 -2.55 27.44
CA VAL A 216 -26.73 -1.26 27.72
C VAL A 216 -26.44 -1.08 29.21
N ILE A 217 -25.24 -0.62 29.55
CA ILE A 217 -24.86 -0.20 30.92
C ILE A 217 -24.48 1.28 30.85
N THR A 218 -25.35 2.19 31.30
CA THR A 218 -25.20 3.63 31.00
C THR A 218 -25.52 4.61 32.12
N GLY A 219 -24.75 5.70 32.20
CA GLY A 219 -25.00 6.81 33.12
C GLY A 219 -24.80 6.51 34.61
N ASN A 220 -24.34 5.30 34.96
CA ASN A 220 -24.10 4.88 36.35
C ASN A 220 -22.87 5.60 36.94
N GLN A 221 -22.86 5.75 38.27
CA GLN A 221 -21.86 6.52 39.00
C GLN A 221 -21.30 5.73 40.19
N ALA A 222 -19.98 5.81 40.39
CA ALA A 222 -19.25 5.20 41.51
C ALA A 222 -18.16 6.14 42.07
N SER A 223 -18.41 7.45 42.07
CA SER A 223 -17.54 8.45 42.67
C SER A 223 -18.32 9.69 43.11
N ASN A 224 -17.98 10.28 44.27
CA ASN A 224 -18.65 11.47 44.79
C ASN A 224 -18.21 12.80 44.13
N GLN A 225 -17.44 12.75 43.03
CA GLN A 225 -16.82 13.95 42.43
C GLN A 225 -17.83 14.80 41.64
N LYS A 226 -18.41 15.80 42.32
CA LYS A 226 -19.36 16.76 41.71
C LYS A 226 -18.74 17.71 40.67
N SER A 227 -17.42 17.75 40.52
CA SER A 227 -16.75 18.47 39.43
C SER A 227 -15.30 18.01 39.25
N PHE A 228 -14.82 17.97 38.00
CA PHE A 228 -13.42 17.69 37.64
C PHE A 228 -12.48 18.88 37.95
N GLY A 229 -12.53 19.42 39.17
CA GLY A 229 -11.68 20.50 39.67
C GLY A 229 -10.30 19.99 40.11
N ILE A 230 -9.23 20.74 39.82
CA ILE A 230 -7.83 20.30 39.99
C ILE A 230 -7.33 20.28 41.46
N SER A 231 -8.25 20.27 42.44
CA SER A 231 -7.95 20.57 43.84
C SER A 231 -7.62 19.33 44.68
N ARG A 232 -6.46 18.73 44.41
CA ARG A 232 -5.59 18.07 45.40
C ARG A 232 -6.27 17.19 46.47
N VAL A 233 -7.13 16.26 46.07
CA VAL A 233 -7.52 15.10 46.89
C VAL A 233 -7.44 13.85 46.03
N ILE A 234 -6.65 12.87 46.46
CA ILE A 234 -6.69 11.49 45.94
C ILE A 234 -7.87 10.82 46.64
N SER A 235 -9.09 11.12 46.18
CA SER A 235 -10.31 10.92 46.97
C SER A 235 -10.94 9.54 46.81
N ASP A 236 -10.26 8.51 47.32
CA ASP A 236 -10.78 7.25 47.91
C ASP A 236 -11.71 6.30 47.09
N SER A 237 -12.44 6.80 46.09
CA SER A 237 -13.45 6.06 45.32
C SER A 237 -12.85 5.35 44.10
N TRP A 238 -12.23 4.19 44.35
CA TRP A 238 -11.66 3.32 43.31
C TRP A 238 -12.69 2.51 42.49
N GLY A 239 -14.00 2.67 42.73
CA GLY A 239 -15.05 1.88 42.07
C GLY A 239 -15.18 2.13 40.56
N ALA A 240 -15.75 1.17 39.84
CA ALA A 240 -16.08 1.31 38.41
C ALA A 240 -17.44 1.98 38.22
N GLY A 241 -17.56 2.92 37.28
CA GLY A 241 -18.87 3.46 36.90
C GLY A 241 -19.79 2.36 36.32
N GLY A 242 -19.30 1.58 35.36
CA GLY A 242 -20.04 0.46 34.75
C GLY A 242 -19.80 -0.88 35.47
N ILE A 243 -18.74 -1.59 35.11
CA ILE A 243 -18.45 -2.97 35.57
C ILE A 243 -17.15 -3.01 36.36
N ASN A 244 -17.16 -3.66 37.53
CA ASN A 244 -15.95 -4.04 38.27
C ASN A 244 -15.70 -5.54 38.13
N VAL A 245 -14.52 -5.91 37.63
CA VAL A 245 -14.05 -7.28 37.43
C VAL A 245 -12.89 -7.54 38.40
N SER A 246 -13.20 -8.10 39.57
CA SER A 246 -12.19 -8.34 40.60
C SER A 246 -11.35 -9.61 40.32
N PRO A 247 -10.15 -9.72 40.91
CA PRO A 247 -9.26 -10.87 40.79
C PRO A 247 -9.93 -12.24 40.93
N GLY A 248 -9.80 -13.07 39.89
CA GLY A 248 -10.46 -14.38 39.80
C GLY A 248 -11.82 -14.35 39.11
N ALA A 249 -12.38 -13.19 38.80
CA ALA A 249 -13.55 -13.04 37.94
C ALA A 249 -13.14 -12.99 36.45
N THR A 250 -14.10 -13.28 35.57
CA THR A 250 -13.95 -13.14 34.11
C THR A 250 -15.11 -12.37 33.49
N PHE A 251 -14.83 -11.43 32.61
CA PHE A 251 -15.81 -10.69 31.81
C PHE A 251 -15.52 -10.85 30.31
N THR A 252 -16.51 -11.22 29.51
CA THR A 252 -16.43 -11.28 28.05
C THR A 252 -17.47 -10.34 27.44
N MET A 253 -17.01 -9.40 26.60
CA MET A 253 -17.89 -8.48 25.85
C MET A 253 -17.91 -8.88 24.37
N ASN A 254 -19.00 -9.50 23.95
CA ASN A 254 -19.27 -9.85 22.55
C ASN A 254 -20.06 -8.73 21.83
N GLY A 255 -20.85 -7.95 22.56
CA GLY A 255 -21.69 -6.88 22.02
C GLY A 255 -22.25 -5.96 23.09
N GLY A 256 -23.22 -5.13 22.72
CA GLY A 256 -23.84 -4.13 23.60
C GLY A 256 -23.01 -2.85 23.79
N GLU A 257 -23.46 -1.98 24.70
CA GLU A 257 -22.83 -0.69 24.97
C GLU A 257 -22.61 -0.43 26.47
N ILE A 258 -21.42 0.04 26.84
CA ILE A 258 -21.07 0.55 28.19
C ILE A 258 -20.74 2.05 28.03
N SER A 259 -21.64 2.96 28.42
CA SER A 259 -21.48 4.39 28.08
C SER A 259 -21.91 5.45 29.09
N GLY A 260 -21.21 6.58 29.12
CA GLY A 260 -21.56 7.72 29.97
C GLY A 260 -21.39 7.49 31.49
N ASN A 261 -20.88 6.33 31.91
CA ASN A 261 -20.68 5.97 33.31
C ASN A 261 -19.47 6.71 33.90
N LYS A 262 -19.42 6.85 35.24
CA LYS A 262 -18.39 7.63 35.96
C LYS A 262 -17.90 6.92 37.20
N GLY A 263 -16.60 6.92 37.47
CA GLY A 263 -16.02 6.29 38.66
C GLY A 263 -14.54 6.61 38.84
N GLY A 264 -13.86 5.82 39.67
CA GLY A 264 -12.39 5.76 39.66
C GLY A 264 -11.91 5.29 38.29
N ALA A 265 -12.49 4.17 37.82
CA ALA A 265 -12.57 3.80 36.40
C ALA A 265 -13.93 4.22 35.83
N GLY A 266 -13.97 4.72 34.59
CA GLY A 266 -15.23 5.20 33.98
C GLY A 266 -16.15 4.05 33.58
N GLY A 267 -15.78 3.28 32.55
CA GLY A 267 -16.53 2.12 32.07
C GLY A 267 -16.26 0.85 32.89
N ILE A 268 -15.05 0.29 32.76
CA ILE A 268 -14.65 -1.00 33.35
C ILE A 268 -13.45 -0.82 34.30
N LEU A 269 -13.48 -1.45 35.47
CA LEU A 269 -12.28 -1.74 36.28
C LEU A 269 -11.95 -3.23 36.19
N ALA A 270 -10.67 -3.57 36.09
CA ALA A 270 -10.17 -4.94 36.21
C ALA A 270 -9.00 -5.02 37.22
N GLY A 271 -9.05 -6.00 38.13
CA GLY A 271 -8.01 -6.29 39.13
C GLY A 271 -8.14 -5.49 40.44
N PHE A 272 -7.15 -5.53 41.33
CA PHE A 272 -7.19 -4.75 42.58
C PHE A 272 -6.70 -3.30 42.36
N ALA A 273 -7.42 -2.36 42.98
CA ALA A 273 -6.96 -0.97 43.11
C ALA A 273 -6.34 -0.66 44.50
N ASP A 274 -6.31 -1.61 45.44
CA ASP A 274 -5.79 -1.39 46.82
C ASP A 274 -4.34 -1.83 47.07
N ALA A 275 -3.64 -2.35 46.05
CA ALA A 275 -2.25 -2.80 46.20
C ALA A 275 -1.29 -1.69 46.68
N TYR A 276 -1.74 -0.43 46.65
CA TYR A 276 -0.99 0.74 47.06
C TYR A 276 -1.14 1.12 48.56
N SER A 277 -2.26 0.79 49.23
CA SER A 277 -2.47 1.20 50.63
C SER A 277 -1.84 0.22 51.64
N THR A 278 -1.90 -1.09 51.36
CA THR A 278 -1.28 -2.12 52.20
C THR A 278 0.24 -2.13 52.09
N ASN A 279 0.78 -1.79 50.92
CA ASN A 279 2.17 -2.13 50.58
C ASN A 279 3.20 -1.03 50.89
N ARG A 280 2.79 0.12 51.47
CA ARG A 280 3.74 1.13 52.01
C ARG A 280 4.66 0.60 53.13
N GLN A 281 4.43 -0.61 53.63
CA GLN A 281 5.27 -1.30 54.62
C GLN A 281 5.80 -2.66 54.12
N ALA A 282 5.47 -3.08 52.89
CA ALA A 282 5.87 -4.38 52.35
C ALA A 282 7.28 -4.32 51.76
N THR A 283 8.30 -4.50 52.60
CA THR A 283 9.72 -4.46 52.20
C THR A 283 10.22 -5.74 51.51
N ASN A 284 9.37 -6.75 51.32
CA ASN A 284 9.71 -8.02 50.68
C ASN A 284 8.53 -8.52 49.81
N VAL A 285 8.76 -8.62 48.50
CA VAL A 285 7.74 -9.00 47.52
C VAL A 285 7.43 -10.51 47.56
N ALA A 286 8.38 -11.35 47.98
CA ALA A 286 8.20 -12.80 48.09
C ALA A 286 7.25 -13.24 49.22
N GLN A 287 6.74 -12.30 50.03
CA GLN A 287 5.66 -12.56 51.00
C GLN A 287 4.27 -12.65 50.32
N PHE A 288 4.12 -12.14 49.10
CA PHE A 288 2.87 -12.25 48.36
C PHE A 288 2.71 -13.65 47.76
N LYS A 289 1.46 -14.13 47.74
CA LYS A 289 1.07 -15.27 46.90
C LYS A 289 0.72 -14.75 45.52
N THR A 290 0.91 -15.56 44.47
CA THR A 290 0.42 -15.23 43.12
C THR A 290 -1.07 -14.96 43.19
N GLN A 291 -1.48 -13.77 42.77
CA GLN A 291 -2.88 -13.39 42.81
C GLN A 291 -3.66 -14.12 41.71
N LYS A 292 -4.96 -14.31 41.94
CA LYS A 292 -5.89 -14.67 40.85
C LYS A 292 -5.96 -13.50 39.87
N ILE A 293 -6.19 -13.77 38.59
CA ILE A 293 -6.22 -12.73 37.56
C ILE A 293 -7.66 -12.33 37.24
N ALA A 294 -7.96 -11.04 37.23
CA ALA A 294 -9.19 -10.51 36.64
C ALA A 294 -9.07 -10.53 35.11
N THR A 295 -9.87 -11.34 34.42
CA THR A 295 -9.75 -11.51 32.96
C THR A 295 -10.86 -10.76 32.23
N VAL A 296 -10.51 -9.92 31.26
CA VAL A 296 -11.45 -9.15 30.43
C VAL A 296 -11.16 -9.39 28.95
N THR A 297 -12.11 -10.03 28.25
CA THR A 297 -12.01 -10.32 26.82
C THR A 297 -12.99 -9.44 26.06
N LEU A 298 -12.48 -8.59 25.15
CA LEU A 298 -13.28 -7.64 24.38
C LEU A 298 -13.31 -8.07 22.91
N ASN A 299 -14.38 -8.77 22.51
CA ASN A 299 -14.60 -9.27 21.15
C ASN A 299 -15.41 -8.29 20.28
N GLY A 300 -16.31 -7.50 20.88
CA GLY A 300 -17.19 -6.58 20.15
C GLY A 300 -17.98 -5.64 21.06
N GLY A 301 -18.86 -4.86 20.45
CA GLY A 301 -19.63 -3.82 21.16
C GLY A 301 -18.86 -2.51 21.35
N LYS A 302 -19.33 -1.66 22.26
CA LYS A 302 -18.86 -0.28 22.36
C LYS A 302 -18.71 0.21 23.80
N ILE A 303 -17.58 0.83 24.11
CA ILE A 303 -17.28 1.42 25.43
C ILE A 303 -17.05 2.92 25.17
N SER A 304 -18.03 3.79 25.49
CA SER A 304 -17.98 5.18 25.00
C SER A 304 -18.50 6.28 25.92
N ALA A 305 -17.93 7.49 25.80
CA ALA A 305 -18.30 8.68 26.58
C ALA A 305 -18.24 8.52 28.12
N ASN A 306 -17.58 7.48 28.64
CA ASN A 306 -17.40 7.27 30.08
C ASN A 306 -16.34 8.23 30.65
N GLY A 307 -16.44 8.53 31.96
CA GLY A 307 -15.58 9.48 32.67
C GLY A 307 -14.87 8.89 33.89
N GLY A 308 -13.59 8.55 33.76
CA GLY A 308 -12.77 8.01 34.86
C GLY A 308 -11.88 9.08 35.54
N PHE A 309 -11.26 8.69 36.66
CA PHE A 309 -10.03 9.32 37.13
C PHE A 309 -8.85 8.68 36.39
N TYR A 310 -8.74 7.36 36.49
CA TYR A 310 -7.84 6.49 35.74
C TYR A 310 -8.68 5.67 34.76
N GLY A 311 -8.33 5.60 33.48
CA GLY A 311 -9.04 4.73 32.53
C GLY A 311 -10.48 5.17 32.24
N GLY A 312 -10.67 5.98 31.21
CA GLY A 312 -12.00 6.50 30.85
C GLY A 312 -12.94 5.38 30.42
N GLY A 313 -12.54 4.59 29.43
CA GLY A 313 -13.23 3.37 29.03
C GLY A 313 -12.91 2.20 29.95
N LEU A 314 -11.62 1.92 30.21
CA LEU A 314 -11.18 0.80 31.05
C LEU A 314 -9.94 1.17 31.90
N ALA A 315 -9.89 0.74 33.15
CA ALA A 315 -8.68 0.70 33.97
C ALA A 315 -8.33 -0.74 34.36
N ALA A 316 -7.10 -1.16 34.10
CA ALA A 316 -6.52 -2.41 34.59
C ALA A 316 -5.50 -2.07 35.68
N HIS A 317 -5.77 -2.55 36.90
CA HIS A 317 -4.96 -2.32 38.09
C HIS A 317 -4.66 -3.65 38.77
N THR A 318 -3.37 -3.99 38.92
CA THR A 318 -2.81 -5.16 39.64
C THR A 318 -3.56 -6.50 39.55
N ALA A 319 -2.90 -7.52 38.98
CA ALA A 319 -3.48 -8.84 38.72
C ALA A 319 -4.68 -8.81 37.74
N ALA A 320 -4.47 -8.22 36.56
CA ALA A 320 -5.47 -8.05 35.51
C ALA A 320 -4.95 -8.48 34.13
N LYS A 321 -5.81 -9.05 33.29
CA LYS A 321 -5.51 -9.45 31.91
C LYS A 321 -6.60 -8.97 30.98
N ILE A 322 -6.22 -8.15 29.99
CA ILE A 322 -7.11 -7.60 28.98
C ILE A 322 -6.75 -8.20 27.62
N ASP A 323 -7.70 -8.86 26.97
CA ASP A 323 -7.53 -9.47 25.65
C ASP A 323 -8.44 -8.79 24.62
N MET A 324 -7.86 -8.31 23.53
CA MET A 324 -8.54 -7.78 22.35
C MET A 324 -8.01 -8.56 21.13
N PRO A 325 -8.57 -9.76 20.84
CA PRO A 325 -8.04 -10.66 19.81
C PRO A 325 -8.11 -10.05 18.40
N ALA A 326 -7.44 -10.67 17.42
CA ALA A 326 -7.40 -10.18 16.03
C ALA A 326 -8.80 -10.03 15.39
N THR A 327 -9.76 -10.84 15.83
CA THR A 327 -11.18 -10.77 15.42
C THR A 327 -11.99 -9.68 16.14
N SER A 328 -11.38 -8.91 17.06
CA SER A 328 -12.07 -7.94 17.88
C SER A 328 -12.59 -6.76 17.05
N THR A 329 -13.87 -6.45 17.27
CA THR A 329 -14.59 -5.33 16.66
C THR A 329 -14.92 -4.21 17.65
N VAL A 330 -14.42 -4.31 18.90
CA VAL A 330 -14.79 -3.39 19.99
C VAL A 330 -14.37 -1.95 19.70
N GLU A 331 -15.24 -0.98 20.01
CA GLU A 331 -14.94 0.45 19.90
C GLU A 331 -14.86 1.12 21.28
N VAL A 332 -13.64 1.33 21.78
CA VAL A 332 -13.35 2.15 22.97
C VAL A 332 -13.23 3.61 22.51
N THR A 333 -14.34 4.37 22.55
CA THR A 333 -14.40 5.65 21.84
C THR A 333 -14.98 6.85 22.60
N GLY A 334 -14.33 8.01 22.49
CA GLY A 334 -14.82 9.27 23.07
C GLY A 334 -14.88 9.33 24.61
N ASN A 335 -14.21 8.40 25.31
CA ASN A 335 -14.12 8.39 26.77
C ASN A 335 -13.13 9.45 27.27
N ALA A 336 -13.21 9.81 28.56
CA ALA A 336 -12.34 10.81 29.17
C ALA A 336 -11.80 10.40 30.55
N ALA A 337 -10.56 10.76 30.86
CA ALA A 337 -9.91 10.52 32.16
C ALA A 337 -8.86 11.59 32.50
N ILE A 338 -8.29 11.51 33.70
CA ILE A 338 -7.09 12.30 34.07
C ILE A 338 -5.84 11.66 33.47
N GLN A 339 -5.74 10.33 33.51
CA GLN A 339 -4.72 9.50 32.85
C GLN A 339 -5.41 8.31 32.16
N GLY A 340 -4.99 7.96 30.94
CA GLY A 340 -5.58 6.87 30.15
C GLY A 340 -7.01 7.18 29.70
N GLY A 341 -7.17 8.06 28.70
CA GLY A 341 -8.47 8.52 28.23
C GLY A 341 -9.35 7.38 27.71
N GLY A 342 -8.80 6.50 26.88
CA GLY A 342 -9.44 5.26 26.45
C GLY A 342 -9.24 4.15 27.47
N MET A 343 -7.99 3.73 27.68
CA MET A 343 -7.62 2.69 28.65
C MET A 343 -6.38 3.08 29.47
N LEU A 344 -6.29 2.56 30.69
CA LEU A 344 -5.11 2.65 31.54
C LEU A 344 -4.69 1.26 32.01
N LEU A 345 -3.39 0.97 31.94
CA LEU A 345 -2.75 -0.22 32.47
C LEU A 345 -1.75 0.21 33.55
N SER A 346 -1.89 -0.27 34.79
CA SER A 346 -0.91 -0.01 35.85
C SER A 346 -0.82 -1.18 36.83
N ASP A 347 0.35 -1.82 36.92
CA ASP A 347 0.64 -2.78 37.99
C ASP A 347 1.00 -2.10 39.32
N TRP A 348 1.10 -0.76 39.37
CA TRP A 348 1.41 0.02 40.57
C TRP A 348 2.75 -0.31 41.25
N ALA A 349 3.68 -1.00 40.59
CA ALA A 349 5.02 -1.26 41.13
C ALA A 349 5.82 0.03 41.40
N VAL A 350 5.58 1.07 40.58
CA VAL A 350 5.99 2.46 40.83
C VAL A 350 4.76 3.38 40.70
N SER A 351 4.67 4.38 41.58
CA SER A 351 3.64 5.42 41.54
C SER A 351 3.75 6.25 40.25
N GLY A 352 2.68 6.28 39.44
CA GLY A 352 2.69 6.88 38.09
C GLY A 352 2.93 8.40 37.99
N ASP A 353 3.14 9.09 39.12
CA ASP A 353 3.53 10.51 39.19
C ASP A 353 4.98 10.71 39.70
N ASP A 354 5.65 9.68 40.24
CA ASP A 354 7.01 9.76 40.78
C ASP A 354 8.05 9.48 39.67
N ILE A 355 8.66 10.55 39.16
CA ILE A 355 9.68 10.51 38.09
C ILE A 355 11.10 10.29 38.68
N ALA A 356 11.23 10.35 40.01
CA ALA A 356 12.48 10.23 40.74
C ALA A 356 12.82 8.78 41.16
N GLN A 357 14.12 8.51 41.41
CA GLN A 357 14.72 7.25 41.95
C GLN A 357 14.90 6.04 40.98
N PRO A 358 15.73 6.12 39.91
CA PRO A 358 15.71 5.11 38.83
C PRO A 358 16.40 3.75 39.09
N LYS A 359 17.28 3.59 40.09
CA LYS A 359 18.28 2.49 40.10
C LYS A 359 18.01 1.28 41.02
N ASN A 360 17.05 1.33 41.94
CA ASN A 360 16.81 0.22 42.89
C ASN A 360 15.54 -0.62 42.59
N TYR A 361 14.72 -0.25 41.60
CA TYR A 361 13.39 -0.84 41.40
C TYR A 361 13.30 -1.96 40.35
N ALA A 362 14.30 -2.16 39.49
CA ALA A 362 14.20 -3.15 38.40
C ALA A 362 13.94 -4.57 38.91
N VAL A 363 14.78 -5.08 39.82
CA VAL A 363 14.62 -6.40 40.44
C VAL A 363 13.28 -6.52 41.20
N LEU A 364 12.83 -5.44 41.83
CA LEU A 364 11.53 -5.40 42.51
C LEU A 364 10.36 -5.45 41.53
N MET A 365 10.46 -4.83 40.33
CA MET A 365 9.43 -4.92 39.29
C MET A 365 9.34 -6.32 38.68
N ASP A 366 10.47 -6.99 38.44
CA ASP A 366 10.48 -8.34 37.87
C ASP A 366 9.95 -9.38 38.85
N GLU A 367 10.08 -9.16 40.16
CA GLU A 367 9.37 -9.97 41.17
C GLU A 367 7.90 -9.56 41.29
N TRP A 368 7.59 -8.27 41.40
CA TRP A 368 6.22 -7.76 41.52
C TRP A 368 5.31 -8.22 40.38
N SER A 369 5.81 -8.19 39.14
CA SER A 369 5.08 -8.62 37.94
C SER A 369 4.68 -10.11 37.98
N LYS A 370 5.36 -10.96 38.77
CA LYS A 370 5.00 -12.37 38.97
C LYS A 370 3.81 -12.55 39.93
N TYR A 371 3.53 -11.56 40.78
CA TYR A 371 2.46 -11.61 41.78
C TYR A 371 1.25 -10.75 41.40
N PHE A 372 1.47 -9.60 40.77
CA PHE A 372 0.47 -8.59 40.45
C PHE A 372 0.43 -8.18 38.94
N PRO A 373 0.59 -9.11 37.98
CA PRO A 373 0.74 -8.76 36.56
C PRO A 373 -0.43 -7.93 36.04
N VAL A 374 -0.14 -6.96 35.18
CA VAL A 374 -1.15 -6.31 34.34
C VAL A 374 -0.75 -6.55 32.89
N THR A 375 -1.67 -7.12 32.11
CA THR A 375 -1.42 -7.47 30.70
C THR A 375 -2.48 -6.89 29.77
N LEU A 376 -2.05 -6.45 28.60
CA LEU A 376 -2.90 -6.14 27.44
C LEU A 376 -2.36 -6.90 26.24
N ASN A 377 -3.20 -7.72 25.61
CA ASN A 377 -2.94 -8.36 24.33
C ASN A 377 -3.89 -7.76 23.30
N MET A 378 -3.47 -6.71 22.60
CA MET A 378 -4.27 -6.02 21.60
C MET A 378 -3.79 -6.38 20.18
N GLN A 379 -4.58 -7.21 19.52
CA GLN A 379 -4.39 -7.67 18.14
C GLN A 379 -5.45 -7.08 17.17
N GLY A 380 -6.54 -6.52 17.71
CA GLY A 380 -7.66 -5.97 16.96
C GLY A 380 -8.43 -4.92 17.77
N GLY A 381 -9.63 -4.56 17.32
CA GLY A 381 -10.46 -3.51 17.94
C GLY A 381 -9.97 -2.08 17.65
N LYS A 382 -10.68 -1.09 18.21
CA LYS A 382 -10.42 0.33 17.99
C LYS A 382 -10.45 1.12 19.30
N ILE A 383 -9.47 2.00 19.48
CA ILE A 383 -9.37 2.97 20.58
C ILE A 383 -9.33 4.36 19.94
N THR A 384 -10.44 5.09 19.92
CA THR A 384 -10.53 6.33 19.11
C THR A 384 -11.14 7.54 19.80
N ASN A 385 -10.72 8.74 19.42
CA ASN A 385 -11.30 10.01 19.88
C ASN A 385 -11.33 10.23 21.42
N ASN A 386 -10.63 9.41 22.21
CA ASN A 386 -10.62 9.50 23.67
C ASN A 386 -9.77 10.68 24.15
N ARG A 387 -9.95 11.12 25.41
CA ARG A 387 -9.24 12.28 25.98
C ARG A 387 -8.66 12.05 27.37
N SER A 388 -7.36 12.27 27.51
CA SER A 388 -6.68 12.42 28.80
C SER A 388 -6.41 13.88 29.15
N ARG A 389 -6.56 14.24 30.43
CA ARG A 389 -6.20 15.58 30.94
C ARG A 389 -4.71 15.74 31.26
N ILE A 390 -3.96 14.65 31.34
CA ILE A 390 -2.51 14.64 31.52
C ILE A 390 -1.90 13.85 30.37
N SER A 391 -1.70 12.54 30.52
CA SER A 391 -1.01 11.70 29.54
C SER A 391 -1.80 10.44 29.15
N GLY A 392 -1.50 9.88 27.98
CA GLY A 392 -2.14 8.68 27.44
C GLY A 392 -3.58 8.92 27.01
N GLY A 393 -3.77 9.53 25.82
CA GLY A 393 -5.10 9.86 25.31
C GLY A 393 -5.91 8.61 24.95
N GLY A 394 -5.32 7.70 24.16
CA GLY A 394 -5.85 6.37 23.91
C GLY A 394 -5.46 5.40 25.02
N LEU A 395 -4.17 5.07 25.12
CA LEU A 395 -3.58 4.16 26.11
C LEU A 395 -2.64 4.90 27.08
N PHE A 396 -2.70 4.56 28.36
CA PHE A 396 -1.67 4.84 29.36
C PHE A 396 -1.08 3.51 29.86
N VAL A 397 0.25 3.38 29.81
CA VAL A 397 0.97 2.12 30.07
C VAL A 397 1.96 2.31 31.21
N SER A 398 1.79 1.53 32.27
CA SER A 398 2.63 1.49 33.46
C SER A 398 2.78 0.03 33.92
N THR A 399 3.19 -0.82 32.98
CA THR A 399 3.46 -2.24 33.17
C THR A 399 4.31 -2.79 32.02
N ASN A 400 4.97 -3.92 32.21
CA ASN A 400 5.71 -4.65 31.16
C ASN A 400 4.82 -5.58 30.31
N GLY A 401 3.59 -5.87 30.76
CA GLY A 401 2.68 -6.80 30.07
C GLY A 401 1.92 -6.25 28.86
N ALA A 402 2.35 -5.14 28.26
CA ALA A 402 1.61 -4.42 27.24
C ALA A 402 2.08 -4.75 25.81
N TYR A 403 1.32 -5.58 25.11
CA TYR A 403 1.55 -6.00 23.73
C TYR A 403 0.43 -5.49 22.83
N VAL A 404 0.76 -4.61 21.88
CA VAL A 404 -0.17 -4.12 20.86
C VAL A 404 0.39 -4.49 19.48
N THR A 405 -0.12 -5.58 18.92
CA THR A 405 0.34 -6.15 17.64
C THR A 405 -0.69 -5.98 16.52
N GLY A 406 -1.84 -5.37 16.79
CA GLY A 406 -2.80 -4.96 15.77
C GLY A 406 -3.95 -4.10 16.30
N GLY A 407 -4.80 -3.61 15.39
CA GLY A 407 -5.95 -2.75 15.69
C GLY A 407 -5.70 -1.27 15.37
N VAL A 408 -6.56 -0.39 15.87
CA VAL A 408 -6.54 1.05 15.53
C VAL A 408 -6.53 1.94 16.77
N ILE A 409 -5.58 2.86 16.85
CA ILE A 409 -5.46 3.92 17.85
C ILE A 409 -5.52 5.27 17.12
N ASP A 410 -6.73 5.83 16.94
CA ASP A 410 -6.95 6.99 16.05
C ASP A 410 -7.61 8.22 16.71
N GLY A 411 -7.07 9.41 16.43
CA GLY A 411 -7.69 10.69 16.81
C GLY A 411 -7.79 10.97 18.32
N ASN A 412 -7.10 10.19 19.16
CA ASN A 412 -7.11 10.38 20.61
C ASN A 412 -6.29 11.62 21.02
N SER A 413 -6.57 12.17 22.22
CA SER A 413 -5.95 13.40 22.69
C SER A 413 -5.45 13.34 24.14
N ALA A 414 -4.25 13.86 24.39
CA ALA A 414 -3.71 14.11 25.72
C ALA A 414 -3.32 15.59 25.86
N ALA A 415 -3.33 16.14 27.08
CA ALA A 415 -2.88 17.52 27.28
C ALA A 415 -1.35 17.63 27.31
N LYS A 416 -0.66 16.67 27.94
CA LYS A 416 0.79 16.61 28.15
C LYS A 416 1.46 15.64 27.18
N GLN A 417 1.50 14.33 27.47
CA GLN A 417 2.26 13.34 26.70
C GLN A 417 1.40 12.21 26.12
N GLY A 418 1.79 11.69 24.95
CA GLY A 418 1.24 10.45 24.39
C GLY A 418 -0.23 10.56 24.01
N GLY A 419 -0.51 11.14 22.84
CA GLY A 419 -1.88 11.36 22.38
C GLY A 419 -2.57 10.03 22.07
N GLY A 420 -1.91 9.16 21.31
CA GLY A 420 -2.33 7.78 21.10
C GLY A 420 -1.97 6.91 22.30
N VAL A 421 -0.67 6.80 22.59
CA VAL A 421 -0.13 5.96 23.67
C VAL A 421 0.89 6.72 24.52
N TYR A 422 0.87 6.50 25.84
CA TYR A 422 1.88 6.98 26.78
C TYR A 422 2.47 5.85 27.62
N VAL A 423 3.80 5.85 27.82
CA VAL A 423 4.50 4.95 28.76
C VAL A 423 5.10 5.74 29.92
N SER A 424 4.79 5.32 31.16
CA SER A 424 4.88 6.16 32.37
C SER A 424 6.29 6.47 32.87
N THR A 425 7.18 5.47 32.95
CA THR A 425 8.56 5.58 33.46
C THR A 425 9.38 4.33 33.12
N TYR A 426 10.70 4.39 33.27
CA TYR A 426 11.58 3.21 33.22
C TYR A 426 11.43 2.37 34.50
N PRO A 427 11.51 1.03 34.45
CA PRO A 427 11.79 0.16 33.30
C PRO A 427 10.55 -0.30 32.49
N TYR A 428 9.37 0.29 32.69
CA TYR A 428 8.16 -0.17 32.00
C TYR A 428 8.31 -0.15 30.48
N THR A 429 7.92 -1.25 29.85
CA THR A 429 8.13 -1.53 28.42
C THR A 429 6.82 -1.78 27.70
N LEU A 430 6.63 -1.07 26.59
CA LEU A 430 5.54 -1.28 25.64
C LEU A 430 6.06 -1.99 24.39
N HIS A 431 5.39 -3.06 23.97
CA HIS A 431 5.70 -3.80 22.75
C HIS A 431 4.68 -3.48 21.65
N LEU A 432 5.16 -3.00 20.51
CA LEU A 432 4.39 -2.64 19.32
C LEU A 432 4.87 -3.45 18.11
N GLU A 433 3.96 -4.02 17.32
CA GLU A 433 4.31 -4.74 16.08
C GLU A 433 3.54 -4.18 14.87
N ASN A 434 4.19 -4.18 13.71
CA ASN A 434 3.67 -3.77 12.40
C ASN A 434 2.91 -2.43 12.43
N ALA A 435 3.53 -1.44 13.06
CA ALA A 435 2.90 -0.16 13.39
C ALA A 435 3.02 0.89 12.27
N TYR A 436 1.90 1.47 11.86
CA TYR A 436 1.81 2.62 10.94
C TYR A 436 1.51 3.91 11.72
N ILE A 437 2.46 4.84 11.76
CA ILE A 437 2.39 6.03 12.63
C ILE A 437 2.35 7.31 11.79
N GLU A 438 1.15 7.82 11.52
CA GLU A 438 0.88 8.89 10.53
C GLU A 438 -0.06 10.00 11.03
N GLY A 439 0.19 11.25 10.62
CA GLY A 439 -0.74 12.37 10.81
C GLY A 439 -0.90 12.87 12.25
N ASN A 440 -0.19 12.25 13.21
CA ASN A 440 -0.22 12.61 14.63
C ASN A 440 0.45 13.98 14.88
N LYS A 441 0.07 14.66 15.97
CA LYS A 441 0.32 16.11 16.15
C LYS A 441 0.84 16.46 17.54
N ALA A 442 1.97 17.17 17.57
CA ALA A 442 2.49 17.81 18.78
C ALA A 442 2.02 19.29 18.86
N THR A 443 1.55 19.73 20.02
CA THR A 443 0.81 20.99 20.20
C THR A 443 1.31 21.81 21.39
N ARG A 444 0.79 23.04 21.56
CA ARG A 444 1.15 23.96 22.67
C ARG A 444 0.12 23.96 23.81
N ASN A 445 -0.59 22.85 23.99
CA ASN A 445 -1.63 22.72 25.01
C ASN A 445 -1.07 22.60 26.43
N PHE A 446 0.19 22.21 26.57
CA PHE A 446 0.95 22.24 27.82
C PHE A 446 2.04 23.31 27.80
N ARG A 447 2.49 23.71 28.99
CA ARG A 447 3.69 24.55 29.18
C ARG A 447 4.96 23.76 28.86
N ASN A 448 6.05 24.47 28.57
CA ASN A 448 7.39 23.87 28.61
C ASN A 448 7.72 23.44 30.06
N GLU A 449 8.53 22.40 30.21
CA GLU A 449 8.98 21.90 31.50
C GLU A 449 10.51 21.86 31.58
N THR A 450 11.04 21.60 32.77
CA THR A 450 12.45 21.29 33.00
C THR A 450 12.48 19.99 33.79
N SER A 451 13.29 19.01 33.37
CA SER A 451 13.47 17.76 34.12
C SER A 451 14.10 18.04 35.50
N GLU A 452 14.01 17.05 36.40
CA GLU A 452 14.74 17.04 37.67
C GLU A 452 16.27 17.20 37.49
N THR A 453 16.78 16.85 36.31
CA THR A 453 18.19 16.95 35.91
C THR A 453 18.55 18.25 35.18
N GLY A 454 17.64 19.23 35.13
CA GLY A 454 17.89 20.54 34.50
C GLY A 454 17.75 20.58 32.97
N ILE A 455 17.08 19.59 32.36
CA ILE A 455 16.87 19.52 30.90
C ILE A 455 15.55 20.22 30.55
N ASN A 456 15.64 21.34 29.84
CA ASN A 456 14.45 22.04 29.33
C ASN A 456 13.80 21.23 28.20
N MET A 457 12.50 20.99 28.34
CA MET A 457 11.66 20.18 27.45
C MET A 457 10.60 21.09 26.81
N TYR A 458 10.72 21.31 25.50
CA TYR A 458 9.87 22.25 24.77
C TYR A 458 8.56 21.60 24.30
N SER A 459 7.43 22.25 24.58
CA SER A 459 6.14 21.83 24.05
C SER A 459 6.10 21.94 22.52
N ARG A 460 5.44 20.98 21.86
CA ARG A 460 5.44 20.69 20.41
C ARG A 460 6.51 19.70 19.91
N SER A 461 7.20 18.95 20.77
CA SER A 461 8.16 17.93 20.32
C SER A 461 7.53 16.57 19.97
N GLY A 462 7.99 15.96 18.86
CA GLY A 462 7.62 14.61 18.43
C GLY A 462 6.18 14.48 17.98
N GLY A 463 5.90 14.73 16.70
CA GLY A 463 4.58 14.54 16.11
C GLY A 463 4.16 13.06 16.14
N GLY A 464 4.99 12.18 15.57
CA GLY A 464 4.84 10.72 15.67
C GLY A 464 5.23 10.22 17.07
N ILE A 465 6.53 10.28 17.41
CA ILE A 465 7.09 9.71 18.64
C ILE A 465 7.91 10.75 19.42
N TRP A 466 7.81 10.72 20.75
CA TRP A 466 8.69 11.48 21.65
C TRP A 466 9.23 10.63 22.81
N PHE A 467 10.55 10.64 23.01
CA PHE A 467 11.24 10.06 24.16
C PHE A 467 11.75 11.16 25.10
N CYS A 468 11.45 11.05 26.39
CA CYS A 468 11.99 11.96 27.41
C CYS A 468 13.46 11.62 27.76
N PRO A 469 14.13 12.39 28.66
CA PRO A 469 15.48 12.08 29.14
C PRO A 469 15.73 10.67 29.69
N THR A 470 14.70 9.94 30.15
CA THR A 470 14.79 8.53 30.62
C THR A 470 14.16 7.51 29.65
N GLY A 471 13.42 7.99 28.64
CA GLY A 471 12.75 7.10 27.69
C GLY A 471 13.73 6.47 26.71
N SER A 472 13.58 5.18 26.43
CA SER A 472 14.41 4.44 25.46
C SER A 472 13.55 3.81 24.37
N GLY A 473 14.12 3.55 23.20
CA GLY A 473 13.39 2.99 22.06
C GLY A 473 14.23 2.04 21.23
N VAL A 474 13.66 0.90 20.82
CA VAL A 474 14.33 -0.04 19.91
C VAL A 474 13.42 -0.36 18.74
N PHE A 475 13.93 -0.20 17.53
CA PHE A 475 13.24 -0.47 16.28
C PHE A 475 13.94 -1.62 15.55
N TYR A 476 13.26 -2.76 15.46
CA TYR A 476 13.71 -3.93 14.71
C TYR A 476 13.13 -3.93 13.29
N ALA A 477 13.86 -4.54 12.35
CA ALA A 477 13.44 -4.65 10.95
C ALA A 477 12.23 -5.58 10.78
N ASP A 478 12.18 -6.69 11.53
CA ASP A 478 11.03 -7.59 11.53
C ASP A 478 9.86 -7.02 12.34
N HIS A 479 8.67 -7.05 11.72
CA HIS A 479 7.43 -6.56 12.31
C HIS A 479 7.55 -5.13 12.90
N GLY A 480 8.42 -4.30 12.32
CA GLY A 480 8.82 -3.00 12.85
C GLY A 480 7.75 -1.90 12.74
N ALA A 481 8.19 -0.66 12.53
CA ALA A 481 7.28 0.49 12.43
C ALA A 481 7.63 1.43 11.29
N PHE A 482 6.59 1.90 10.59
CA PHE A 482 6.66 3.07 9.74
C PHE A 482 6.25 4.32 10.51
N ILE A 483 7.04 5.39 10.38
CA ILE A 483 6.73 6.71 10.94
C ILE A 483 6.80 7.71 9.78
N GLY A 484 5.69 8.35 9.43
CA GLY A 484 5.64 9.27 8.29
C GLY A 484 4.58 10.35 8.44
N ASP A 485 4.75 11.47 7.73
CA ASP A 485 3.76 12.53 7.54
C ASP A 485 3.02 13.01 8.82
N ASN A 486 3.70 12.93 9.97
CA ASN A 486 3.23 13.50 11.22
C ASN A 486 3.43 15.02 11.19
N ASN A 487 2.58 15.76 11.90
CA ASN A 487 2.34 17.18 11.63
C ASN A 487 3.53 18.08 12.00
N ASP A 488 3.69 19.14 11.20
CA ASP A 488 4.55 20.32 11.41
C ASP A 488 4.61 20.74 12.89
N ALA A 489 5.72 20.36 13.53
CA ALA A 489 6.14 20.86 14.82
C ALA A 489 6.92 22.15 14.57
N SER A 490 6.59 23.24 15.24
CA SER A 490 7.32 24.52 15.11
C SER A 490 8.66 24.52 15.87
N TYR A 491 9.30 23.36 15.90
CA TYR A 491 10.52 22.95 16.58
C TYR A 491 10.89 21.59 15.96
N GLU A 492 12.17 21.29 15.77
CA GLU A 492 12.62 20.19 14.90
C GLU A 492 12.02 18.81 15.28
N GLY A 493 11.86 17.93 14.28
CA GLY A 493 11.47 16.52 14.49
C GLY A 493 9.96 16.23 14.50
N SER A 494 9.32 16.26 13.33
CA SER A 494 7.93 15.83 13.17
C SER A 494 7.73 14.32 13.33
N GLY A 495 8.70 13.50 12.89
CA GLY A 495 8.66 12.03 12.99
C GLY A 495 8.95 11.54 14.40
N LEU A 496 10.20 11.69 14.83
CA LEU A 496 10.72 11.19 16.11
C LEU A 496 11.57 12.27 16.78
N VAL A 497 11.32 12.53 18.06
CA VAL A 497 12.22 13.32 18.92
C VAL A 497 12.65 12.49 20.12
N SER A 498 13.95 12.34 20.34
CA SER A 498 14.50 11.93 21.63
C SER A 498 15.19 13.12 22.27
N THR A 499 14.60 13.65 23.34
CA THR A 499 15.24 14.70 24.14
C THR A 499 16.57 14.21 24.70
N ARG A 500 17.53 15.13 24.83
CA ARG A 500 18.89 14.84 25.31
C ARG A 500 18.88 14.04 26.60
N LYS A 501 19.85 13.14 26.74
CA LYS A 501 20.08 12.31 27.93
C LYS A 501 21.16 12.96 28.81
N ASN A 502 21.33 12.47 30.03
CA ASN A 502 22.50 12.84 30.83
C ASN A 502 23.73 12.10 30.28
N THR A 503 24.91 12.72 30.30
CA THR A 503 26.18 12.05 30.00
C THR A 503 26.40 10.88 30.96
N GLY A 504 26.59 9.66 30.44
CA GLY A 504 26.77 8.46 31.27
C GLY A 504 25.45 7.82 31.77
N SER A 505 24.33 8.05 31.10
CA SER A 505 23.10 7.26 31.30
C SER A 505 22.92 6.20 30.22
N ASP A 506 22.44 5.03 30.62
CA ASP A 506 22.29 3.85 29.76
C ASP A 506 21.16 3.96 28.71
N TYR A 507 20.31 4.98 28.81
CA TYR A 507 19.17 5.21 27.92
C TYR A 507 19.59 5.53 26.47
N SER A 508 19.02 4.80 25.51
CA SER A 508 19.37 4.90 24.08
C SER A 508 18.16 4.87 23.17
N VAL A 509 18.36 5.23 21.89
CA VAL A 509 17.41 4.97 20.82
C VAL A 509 18.13 4.21 19.70
N THR A 510 17.65 3.01 19.40
CA THR A 510 18.22 2.10 18.40
C THR A 510 17.32 2.04 17.18
N LEU A 511 17.82 2.51 16.03
CA LEU A 511 17.04 2.68 14.80
C LEU A 511 17.47 1.68 13.71
N THR A 512 16.49 1.10 13.01
CA THR A 512 16.72 0.32 11.78
C THR A 512 16.40 1.15 10.54
N ASN A 513 17.12 0.92 9.44
CA ASN A 513 16.80 1.50 8.14
C ASN A 513 15.61 0.85 7.39
N ARG A 514 14.94 -0.15 7.99
CA ARG A 514 13.85 -0.91 7.37
C ARG A 514 12.47 -0.45 7.84
N ALA A 515 11.56 -0.20 6.90
CA ALA A 515 10.12 -0.10 7.17
C ALA A 515 9.55 -1.45 7.64
N ASN A 516 8.32 -1.47 8.15
CA ASN A 516 7.59 -2.70 8.43
C ASN A 516 7.20 -3.51 7.16
N THR A 517 7.69 -3.14 5.98
CA THR A 517 7.64 -3.90 4.72
C THR A 517 9.02 -4.34 4.22
N GLY A 518 10.09 -4.13 5.00
CA GLY A 518 11.47 -4.30 4.52
C GLY A 518 11.94 -3.22 3.53
N ALA A 519 11.08 -2.31 3.11
CA ALA A 519 11.46 -1.19 2.25
C ALA A 519 12.44 -0.25 2.96
N TYR A 520 13.43 0.29 2.22
CA TYR A 520 14.49 1.12 2.81
C TYR A 520 14.01 2.53 3.17
N MET A 521 14.50 3.07 4.30
CA MET A 521 14.19 4.39 4.85
C MET A 521 15.42 5.08 5.43
N GLU A 522 15.40 6.42 5.48
CA GLU A 522 16.45 7.22 6.13
C GLU A 522 15.90 8.18 7.19
N TYR A 523 16.73 8.57 8.16
CA TYR A 523 16.38 9.53 9.21
C TYR A 523 17.24 10.80 9.08
N VAL A 524 16.56 11.94 8.91
CA VAL A 524 17.21 13.24 8.66
C VAL A 524 16.70 14.29 9.65
N THR A 525 17.55 15.21 10.12
CA THR A 525 17.08 16.42 10.83
C THR A 525 16.68 17.50 9.82
N ASP A 526 16.23 18.64 10.34
CA ASP A 526 15.93 19.83 9.55
C ASP A 526 17.20 20.64 9.14
N THR A 527 18.39 20.24 9.60
CA THR A 527 19.67 20.90 9.29
C THR A 527 20.74 19.99 8.65
N ARG A 528 20.66 18.67 8.82
CA ARG A 528 21.51 17.69 8.11
C ARG A 528 20.87 16.29 8.14
N ALA A 529 21.23 15.42 7.20
CA ALA A 529 21.00 13.98 7.39
C ALA A 529 21.83 13.49 8.59
N VAL A 530 21.19 12.76 9.52
CA VAL A 530 21.86 12.16 10.71
C VAL A 530 22.52 10.84 10.35
N ARG A 531 21.85 10.07 9.48
CA ARG A 531 22.33 8.83 8.89
C ARG A 531 22.60 9.08 7.40
N THR A 532 23.79 8.73 6.92
CA THR A 532 24.17 8.87 5.49
C THR A 532 25.01 7.68 5.05
N GLY A 533 24.53 6.93 4.06
CA GLY A 533 25.24 5.82 3.44
C GLY A 533 25.10 4.47 4.16
N SER A 534 25.29 3.39 3.42
CA SER A 534 25.09 1.99 3.83
C SER A 534 26.23 1.39 4.67
N ALA A 535 27.05 2.22 5.33
CA ALA A 535 28.30 1.82 5.97
C ALA A 535 28.26 1.80 7.51
N GLN A 536 27.06 1.80 8.10
CA GLN A 536 26.85 1.67 9.55
C GLN A 536 26.21 0.31 9.86
N ALA A 537 26.60 -0.31 10.98
CA ALA A 537 26.05 -1.58 11.42
C ALA A 537 24.60 -1.40 11.91
N GLU A 538 23.69 -2.26 11.44
CA GLU A 538 22.26 -2.16 11.72
C GLU A 538 21.81 -3.17 12.78
N PRO A 539 20.80 -2.82 13.63
CA PRO A 539 20.27 -1.47 13.82
C PRO A 539 21.25 -0.57 14.60
N VAL A 540 21.28 0.72 14.28
CA VAL A 540 22.23 1.68 14.87
C VAL A 540 21.74 2.15 16.24
N GLU A 541 22.48 1.85 17.31
CA GLU A 541 22.24 2.40 18.64
C GLU A 541 22.79 3.83 18.81
N ILE A 542 21.94 4.75 19.27
CA ILE A 542 22.30 6.13 19.57
C ILE A 542 22.30 6.36 21.09
N LYS A 543 23.50 6.36 21.69
CA LYS A 543 23.78 6.63 23.12
C LYS A 543 24.39 8.02 23.35
N ASN A 544 24.40 8.48 24.61
CA ASN A 544 25.01 9.75 25.04
C ASN A 544 24.55 10.98 24.21
N ILE A 545 23.24 11.08 23.96
CA ILE A 545 22.60 12.15 23.19
C ILE A 545 22.70 13.47 23.97
N ASN A 546 23.75 14.26 23.74
CA ASN A 546 24.02 15.52 24.44
C ASN A 546 23.14 16.71 23.96
N THR A 547 22.50 16.56 22.81
CA THR A 547 21.58 17.53 22.17
C THR A 547 20.40 16.77 21.59
N ASP A 548 19.17 17.27 21.77
CA ASP A 548 17.94 16.59 21.33
C ASP A 548 18.05 16.04 19.89
N LEU A 549 17.83 14.73 19.75
CA LEU A 549 17.80 14.05 18.46
C LEU A 549 16.41 14.25 17.85
N ALA A 550 16.32 15.07 16.81
CA ALA A 550 15.06 15.45 16.18
C ALA A 550 15.07 15.06 14.69
N VAL A 551 14.35 14.00 14.33
CA VAL A 551 14.38 13.43 12.97
C VAL A 551 13.00 13.29 12.35
N LYS A 552 12.97 13.32 11.02
CA LYS A 552 11.87 12.89 10.17
C LYS A 552 12.36 11.76 9.26
N THR A 553 11.46 10.86 8.92
CA THR A 553 11.72 9.78 7.97
C THR A 553 11.73 10.34 6.55
N GLN A 554 12.80 10.11 5.81
CA GLN A 554 12.89 10.34 4.38
C GLN A 554 12.77 9.00 3.65
N LEU A 555 12.13 9.03 2.48
CA LEU A 555 11.80 7.86 1.68
C LEU A 555 12.38 8.02 0.28
N ASP A 556 12.66 6.88 -0.37
CA ASP A 556 13.12 6.87 -1.75
C ASP A 556 11.97 7.20 -2.73
N SER A 557 12.39 7.75 -3.87
CA SER A 557 11.61 8.15 -5.03
C SER A 557 10.83 7.00 -5.69
N GLY A 558 9.64 6.69 -5.17
CA GLY A 558 8.80 5.59 -5.65
C GLY A 558 8.44 4.56 -4.58
N PHE A 559 8.78 4.82 -3.32
CA PHE A 559 8.21 4.15 -2.16
C PHE A 559 6.69 4.39 -2.10
N ASP A 560 5.90 3.32 -1.94
CA ASP A 560 4.45 3.37 -1.82
C ASP A 560 4.01 3.26 -0.34
N LYS A 561 3.40 4.33 0.18
CA LYS A 561 2.91 4.41 1.57
C LYS A 561 1.63 3.63 1.80
N ASP A 562 0.74 3.52 0.81
CA ASP A 562 -0.53 2.79 0.95
C ASP A 562 -0.27 1.28 1.03
N LEU A 563 0.80 0.80 0.38
CA LEU A 563 1.31 -0.57 0.55
C LEU A 563 1.98 -0.81 1.91
N VAL A 564 2.75 0.15 2.44
CA VAL A 564 3.30 0.03 3.81
C VAL A 564 2.19 0.02 4.86
N ARG A 565 1.16 0.86 4.66
CA ARG A 565 -0.08 0.84 5.42
C ARG A 565 -0.82 -0.49 5.31
N ALA A 566 -0.88 -1.10 4.12
CA ALA A 566 -1.54 -2.40 3.92
C ALA A 566 -0.82 -3.58 4.62
N ASN A 567 0.50 -3.51 4.85
CA ASN A 567 1.22 -4.51 5.65
C ASN A 567 1.14 -4.26 7.16
N SER A 568 0.60 -3.12 7.60
CA SER A 568 0.51 -2.77 9.02
C SER A 568 -0.77 -3.30 9.66
N SER A 569 -0.62 -4.22 10.62
CA SER A 569 -1.72 -4.68 11.48
C SER A 569 -2.15 -3.62 12.50
N LEU A 570 -1.25 -2.71 12.90
CA LEU A 570 -1.50 -1.66 13.89
C LEU A 570 -1.46 -0.26 13.26
N MET A 571 -2.53 0.52 13.44
CA MET A 571 -2.62 1.94 13.05
C MET A 571 -2.52 2.85 14.28
N ILE A 572 -1.59 3.80 14.31
CA ILE A 572 -1.51 4.87 15.32
C ILE A 572 -1.58 6.22 14.60
N THR A 573 -2.79 6.75 14.41
CA THR A 573 -3.03 7.86 13.46
C THR A 573 -3.76 9.06 14.04
N ASN A 574 -3.50 10.26 13.52
CA ASN A 574 -4.20 11.52 13.85
C ASN A 574 -4.23 11.94 15.34
N ASN A 575 -3.52 11.24 16.24
CA ASN A 575 -3.57 11.49 17.68
C ASN A 575 -2.81 12.78 18.05
N THR A 576 -3.14 13.39 19.19
CA THR A 576 -2.66 14.73 19.56
C THR A 576 -2.18 14.83 21.02
N ALA A 577 -0.99 15.38 21.25
CA ALA A 577 -0.46 15.72 22.58
C ALA A 577 0.37 17.01 22.54
N SER A 578 1.02 17.39 23.65
CA SER A 578 2.11 18.39 23.62
C SER A 578 3.50 17.80 23.44
N PHE A 579 3.66 16.51 23.76
CA PHE A 579 4.86 15.70 23.57
C PHE A 579 4.44 14.31 23.09
N GLY A 580 4.90 13.87 21.91
CA GLY A 580 4.55 12.54 21.38
C GLY A 580 3.07 12.46 20.98
N GLY A 581 2.73 12.99 19.81
CA GLY A 581 1.36 12.98 19.30
C GLY A 581 0.81 11.56 19.17
N GLY A 582 1.54 10.67 18.51
CA GLY A 582 1.26 9.24 18.45
C GLY A 582 1.67 8.53 19.73
N VAL A 583 2.98 8.44 19.99
CA VAL A 583 3.57 7.79 21.15
C VAL A 583 4.43 8.77 21.95
N GLY A 584 4.23 8.87 23.25
CA GLY A 584 5.11 9.60 24.17
C GLY A 584 5.61 8.68 25.28
N THR A 585 6.91 8.71 25.61
CA THR A 585 7.46 7.76 26.59
C THR A 585 8.50 8.38 27.54
N ASN A 586 8.40 7.99 28.81
CA ASN A 586 9.49 8.09 29.79
C ASN A 586 10.16 6.73 30.09
N GLY A 587 9.58 5.62 29.61
CA GLY A 587 10.09 4.26 29.74
C GLY A 587 10.55 3.70 28.38
N ASN A 588 10.45 2.39 28.22
CA ASN A 588 10.93 1.71 27.01
C ASN A 588 9.78 1.49 26.01
N VAL A 589 10.09 1.59 24.72
CA VAL A 589 9.19 1.13 23.65
C VAL A 589 9.96 0.27 22.66
N VAL A 590 9.46 -0.94 22.42
CA VAL A 590 9.99 -1.88 21.43
C VAL A 590 9.05 -1.90 20.23
N PHE A 591 9.61 -1.69 19.04
CA PHE A 591 8.92 -1.80 17.76
C PHE A 591 9.49 -3.00 17.00
N GLY A 592 8.66 -4.00 16.73
CA GLY A 592 9.07 -5.24 16.07
C GLY A 592 9.77 -6.24 16.98
N ARG A 593 10.36 -7.28 16.38
CA ARG A 593 10.84 -8.47 17.09
C ARG A 593 12.38 -8.59 17.09
N PRO A 594 13.01 -8.91 18.24
CA PRO A 594 14.48 -8.96 18.36
C PRO A 594 15.15 -10.14 17.65
N ASN A 595 14.50 -11.32 17.64
CA ASN A 595 15.10 -12.59 17.20
C ASN A 595 14.30 -13.22 16.05
N ALA A 596 13.87 -12.42 15.09
CA ALA A 596 13.13 -12.90 13.93
C ALA A 596 14.06 -13.44 12.82
N PRO A 597 13.58 -14.38 11.98
CA PRO A 597 14.29 -14.77 10.77
C PRO A 597 14.29 -13.61 9.77
N LEU A 598 15.42 -12.92 9.67
CA LEU A 598 15.71 -11.96 8.59
C LEU A 598 16.43 -12.65 7.43
N ILE A 599 16.27 -12.08 6.24
CA ILE A 599 16.93 -12.55 5.01
C ILE A 599 17.78 -11.43 4.39
N ASP A 600 18.94 -11.82 3.85
CA ASP A 600 19.85 -10.96 3.09
C ASP A 600 19.88 -11.43 1.63
N ILE A 601 19.93 -10.49 0.68
CA ILE A 601 19.91 -10.78 -0.76
C ILE A 601 21.08 -10.10 -1.46
N ALA A 602 22.06 -10.91 -1.88
CA ALA A 602 23.12 -10.47 -2.77
C ALA A 602 22.55 -10.24 -4.18
N LEU A 603 22.66 -9.02 -4.68
CA LEU A 603 22.42 -8.66 -6.07
C LEU A 603 23.75 -8.65 -6.81
N ASP A 604 23.99 -9.68 -7.62
CA ASP A 604 25.24 -9.88 -8.37
C ASP A 604 25.04 -9.57 -9.86
N LYS A 605 25.80 -8.63 -10.43
CA LYS A 605 25.81 -8.41 -11.88
C LYS A 605 26.76 -9.37 -12.58
N THR A 606 26.31 -10.00 -13.65
CA THR A 606 27.20 -10.63 -14.64
C THR A 606 27.07 -9.97 -16.01
N TRP A 607 28.06 -10.22 -16.86
CA TRP A 607 28.16 -9.67 -18.21
C TRP A 607 28.57 -10.80 -19.16
N SER A 608 27.80 -11.04 -20.23
CA SER A 608 27.99 -12.21 -21.11
C SER A 608 27.95 -11.87 -22.60
N GLY A 609 28.49 -12.79 -23.42
CA GLY A 609 28.79 -12.50 -24.82
C GLY A 609 30.04 -11.62 -24.99
N ASN A 610 30.11 -10.86 -26.08
CA ASN A 610 31.29 -10.07 -26.46
C ASN A 610 31.39 -8.72 -25.71
N VAL A 611 31.37 -8.77 -24.38
CA VAL A 611 31.48 -7.58 -23.49
C VAL A 611 32.94 -7.24 -23.23
N THR A 612 33.30 -5.97 -23.46
CA THR A 612 34.59 -5.40 -23.08
C THR A 612 34.47 -4.57 -21.79
N ASP A 613 35.60 -4.24 -21.14
CA ASP A 613 35.61 -3.36 -19.97
C ASP A 613 35.15 -1.91 -20.25
N ALA A 614 34.99 -1.52 -21.52
CA ALA A 614 34.43 -0.24 -21.94
C ALA A 614 32.90 -0.28 -22.14
N ASP A 615 32.32 -1.47 -22.28
CA ASP A 615 30.86 -1.66 -22.38
C ASP A 615 30.18 -1.73 -20.99
N LYS A 616 30.97 -2.06 -19.95
CA LYS A 616 30.51 -2.12 -18.56
C LYS A 616 30.31 -0.72 -18.00
N HIS A 617 29.09 -0.44 -17.55
CA HIS A 617 28.64 0.86 -17.06
C HIS A 617 27.76 0.66 -15.82
N ASP A 618 27.49 1.74 -15.08
CA ASP A 618 26.70 1.68 -13.86
C ASP A 618 25.25 1.28 -14.14
N VAL A 619 24.76 0.26 -13.44
CA VAL A 619 23.44 -0.32 -13.61
C VAL A 619 22.55 0.05 -12.42
N GLU A 620 21.35 0.55 -12.67
CA GLU A 620 20.34 0.82 -11.65
C GLU A 620 19.26 -0.27 -11.64
N VAL A 621 19.07 -0.86 -10.47
CA VAL A 621 18.23 -2.05 -10.23
C VAL A 621 17.19 -1.72 -9.18
N GLU A 622 15.92 -2.03 -9.46
CA GLU A 622 14.86 -2.09 -8.46
C GLU A 622 14.76 -3.52 -7.94
N LEU A 623 14.98 -3.73 -6.63
CA LEU A 623 14.45 -4.90 -5.94
C LEU A 623 12.97 -4.62 -5.63
N ARG A 624 12.09 -5.52 -6.07
CA ARG A 624 10.64 -5.37 -6.02
C ARG A 624 10.00 -6.64 -5.49
N ALA A 625 8.78 -6.56 -4.96
CA ALA A 625 7.95 -7.75 -4.74
C ALA A 625 6.54 -7.58 -5.28
N LYS A 626 5.89 -8.70 -5.55
CA LYS A 626 4.60 -8.78 -6.22
C LYS A 626 3.71 -9.85 -5.59
N ALA A 627 2.53 -9.47 -5.13
CA ALA A 627 1.58 -10.37 -4.47
C ALA A 627 0.12 -9.91 -4.66
N THR A 628 -0.82 -10.79 -4.36
CA THR A 628 -2.26 -10.48 -4.39
C THR A 628 -2.72 -10.06 -2.99
N VAL A 629 -3.01 -8.77 -2.81
CA VAL A 629 -3.46 -8.19 -1.53
C VAL A 629 -4.89 -7.70 -1.70
N ASP A 630 -5.80 -8.13 -0.82
CA ASP A 630 -7.26 -7.87 -0.89
C ASP A 630 -7.95 -8.34 -2.19
N GLY A 631 -7.30 -9.22 -2.96
CA GLY A 631 -7.78 -9.70 -4.26
C GLY A 631 -7.27 -8.91 -5.48
N GLU A 632 -6.48 -7.86 -5.27
CA GLU A 632 -5.80 -7.11 -6.33
C GLU A 632 -4.30 -7.47 -6.37
N GLU A 633 -3.74 -7.63 -7.57
CA GLU A 633 -2.29 -7.80 -7.73
C GLU A 633 -1.59 -6.44 -7.51
N LYS A 634 -0.64 -6.40 -6.57
CA LYS A 634 0.15 -5.20 -6.24
C LYS A 634 1.63 -5.49 -6.44
N ASP A 635 2.36 -4.49 -6.91
CA ASP A 635 3.77 -4.53 -7.33
C ASP A 635 4.50 -3.34 -6.69
N TRP A 636 5.44 -3.59 -5.79
CA TRP A 636 6.05 -2.56 -4.95
C TRP A 636 7.58 -2.56 -4.98
N LEU A 637 8.16 -1.36 -4.86
CA LEU A 637 9.59 -1.15 -4.70
C LEU A 637 10.00 -1.44 -3.25
N ILE A 638 10.97 -2.33 -3.06
CA ILE A 638 11.64 -2.54 -1.76
C ILE A 638 12.83 -1.57 -1.64
N GLN A 639 13.68 -1.52 -2.65
CA GLN A 639 14.90 -0.69 -2.65
C GLN A 639 15.43 -0.50 -4.08
N ARG A 640 15.88 0.72 -4.41
CA ARG A 640 16.77 0.94 -5.56
C ARG A 640 18.22 0.74 -5.16
N VAL A 641 18.97 0.14 -6.07
CA VAL A 641 20.37 -0.24 -5.90
C VAL A 641 21.12 0.18 -7.16
N LYS A 642 22.33 0.73 -7.00
CA LYS A 642 23.25 0.98 -8.12
C LYS A 642 24.41 -0.01 -8.03
N LEU A 643 24.57 -0.82 -9.06
CA LEU A 643 25.68 -1.73 -9.25
C LEU A 643 26.69 -1.00 -10.13
N THR A 644 27.84 -0.63 -9.57
CA THR A 644 28.85 0.25 -10.19
C THR A 644 30.21 -0.43 -10.19
N LYS A 645 31.19 0.16 -10.88
CA LYS A 645 32.54 -0.41 -10.90
C LYS A 645 33.20 -0.41 -9.50
N GLU A 646 32.84 0.54 -8.63
CA GLU A 646 33.38 0.71 -7.28
C GLU A 646 32.88 -0.35 -6.30
N ASN A 647 31.64 -0.84 -6.44
CA ASN A 647 31.13 -1.98 -5.66
C ASN A 647 31.32 -3.33 -6.37
N ASN A 648 32.16 -3.38 -7.41
CA ASN A 648 32.39 -4.55 -8.27
C ASN A 648 31.11 -5.10 -8.91
N PHE A 649 30.11 -4.23 -9.11
CA PHE A 649 28.74 -4.55 -9.54
C PHE A 649 28.00 -5.56 -8.64
N HIS A 650 28.27 -5.51 -7.33
CA HIS A 650 27.65 -6.34 -6.31
C HIS A 650 27.05 -5.46 -5.19
N TYR A 651 25.91 -5.86 -4.62
CA TYR A 651 25.29 -5.20 -3.47
C TYR A 651 24.42 -6.14 -2.64
N ASP A 652 24.69 -6.25 -1.33
CA ASP A 652 23.84 -6.96 -0.39
C ASP A 652 22.66 -6.08 0.09
N VAL A 653 21.43 -6.49 -0.23
CA VAL A 653 20.21 -5.94 0.38
C VAL A 653 19.93 -6.69 1.67
N THR A 654 20.33 -6.12 2.80
CA THR A 654 20.27 -6.81 4.11
C THR A 654 18.98 -6.55 4.89
N ASP A 655 18.68 -7.43 5.85
CA ASP A 655 17.68 -7.24 6.91
C ASP A 655 16.24 -7.15 6.42
N LEU A 656 15.92 -7.86 5.34
CA LEU A 656 14.54 -8.01 4.87
C LEU A 656 13.78 -9.02 5.76
N GLN A 657 12.48 -8.81 5.94
CA GLN A 657 11.60 -9.73 6.66
C GLN A 657 11.46 -11.04 5.87
N ALA A 658 11.47 -12.21 6.52
CA ALA A 658 11.24 -13.49 5.83
C ALA A 658 9.80 -13.67 5.31
N GLU A 659 8.83 -12.93 5.86
CA GLU A 659 7.44 -12.89 5.41
C GLU A 659 6.96 -11.45 5.23
N LEU A 660 6.15 -11.20 4.19
CA LEU A 660 5.53 -9.93 3.85
C LEU A 660 4.13 -10.18 3.29
N PHE A 661 3.13 -9.39 3.70
CA PHE A 661 1.72 -9.53 3.30
C PHE A 661 1.13 -10.93 3.53
N GLY A 662 1.67 -11.72 4.48
CA GLY A 662 1.27 -13.11 4.73
C GLY A 662 1.84 -14.13 3.73
N HIS A 663 2.76 -13.70 2.85
CA HIS A 663 3.52 -14.55 1.93
C HIS A 663 4.98 -14.62 2.38
N LYS A 664 5.69 -15.70 2.01
CA LYS A 664 7.15 -15.71 2.12
C LYS A 664 7.75 -14.70 1.17
N THR A 665 8.66 -13.87 1.68
CA THR A 665 9.33 -12.82 0.92
C THR A 665 10.13 -13.38 -0.27
N THR A 666 10.70 -14.58 -0.13
CA THR A 666 11.40 -15.32 -1.20
C THR A 666 10.52 -15.66 -2.40
N ASP A 667 9.21 -15.81 -2.19
CA ASP A 667 8.28 -16.37 -3.18
C ASP A 667 7.60 -15.25 -4.00
N ILE A 668 7.78 -13.99 -3.58
CA ILE A 668 7.16 -12.78 -4.15
C ILE A 668 8.18 -11.77 -4.68
N LEU A 669 9.46 -11.86 -4.29
CA LEU A 669 10.53 -10.95 -4.72
C LEU A 669 11.02 -11.23 -6.14
N TYR A 670 11.41 -10.16 -6.83
CA TYR A 670 12.14 -10.18 -8.09
C TYR A 670 12.96 -8.89 -8.25
N ALA A 671 13.96 -8.90 -9.14
CA ALA A 671 14.69 -7.69 -9.51
C ALA A 671 14.25 -7.18 -10.88
N LYS A 672 14.48 -5.90 -11.15
CA LYS A 672 14.27 -5.26 -12.45
C LYS A 672 15.39 -4.26 -12.71
N GLU A 673 16.10 -4.44 -13.82
CA GLU A 673 17.05 -3.46 -14.33
C GLU A 673 16.33 -2.29 -15.03
N LEU A 674 16.84 -1.06 -14.86
CA LEU A 674 16.22 0.15 -15.42
C LEU A 674 16.92 0.71 -16.67
N ASN A 675 18.20 0.40 -16.91
CA ASN A 675 19.03 1.02 -17.95
C ASN A 675 19.85 -0.02 -18.75
N SER A 676 19.16 -0.87 -19.52
CA SER A 676 19.75 -2.03 -20.20
C SER A 676 20.03 -1.81 -21.71
N ASP A 677 20.31 -0.57 -22.13
CA ASP A 677 20.48 -0.23 -23.55
C ASP A 677 21.69 -0.97 -24.17
N GLY A 678 21.46 -1.66 -25.28
CA GLY A 678 22.48 -2.51 -25.94
C GLY A 678 22.64 -3.92 -25.35
N PHE A 679 21.87 -4.30 -24.32
CA PHE A 679 21.94 -5.60 -23.67
C PHE A 679 20.60 -6.34 -23.62
N ASP A 680 20.63 -7.66 -23.60
CA ASP A 680 19.54 -8.53 -23.17
C ASP A 680 19.77 -8.89 -21.69
N VAL A 681 18.80 -8.53 -20.84
CA VAL A 681 18.88 -8.78 -19.39
C VAL A 681 18.27 -10.14 -19.07
N THR A 682 19.02 -11.01 -18.39
CA THR A 682 18.49 -12.25 -17.81
C THR A 682 18.65 -12.21 -16.30
N ILE A 683 17.60 -12.58 -15.55
CA ILE A 683 17.60 -12.56 -14.09
C ILE A 683 17.41 -13.99 -13.57
N SER A 684 18.27 -14.41 -12.65
CA SER A 684 18.20 -15.75 -12.06
C SER A 684 17.00 -15.90 -11.11
N PRO A 685 16.49 -17.13 -10.89
CA PRO A 685 15.68 -17.38 -9.71
C PRO A 685 16.50 -17.09 -8.43
N LEU A 686 15.80 -16.65 -7.38
CA LEU A 686 16.39 -16.41 -6.07
C LEU A 686 16.88 -17.75 -5.48
N THR A 687 18.16 -17.83 -5.12
CA THR A 687 18.80 -19.09 -4.70
C THR A 687 19.35 -18.97 -3.29
N GLU A 688 19.01 -19.90 -2.39
CA GLU A 688 19.54 -19.91 -1.01
C GLU A 688 21.01 -20.33 -0.99
N LYS A 689 21.85 -19.53 -0.30
CA LYS A 689 23.30 -19.69 -0.22
C LYS A 689 23.67 -20.32 1.12
N THR A 690 24.13 -21.57 1.09
CA THR A 690 24.61 -22.28 2.29
C THR A 690 25.91 -21.66 2.81
N VAL A 691 25.82 -20.69 3.71
CA VAL A 691 26.97 -20.08 4.36
C VAL A 691 27.53 -21.04 5.42
N THR A 692 28.74 -21.55 5.20
CA THR A 692 29.56 -22.12 6.29
C THR A 692 29.87 -20.99 7.28
N PRO A 693 29.58 -21.15 8.59
CA PRO A 693 29.75 -20.05 9.54
C PRO A 693 31.23 -19.67 9.74
N ASP A 694 31.66 -18.59 9.09
CA ASP A 694 32.80 -17.83 9.59
C ASP A 694 32.43 -17.20 10.94
N GLN A 695 33.43 -17.02 11.82
CA GLN A 695 33.21 -16.64 13.21
C GLN A 695 32.50 -15.27 13.31
N PRO A 696 31.39 -15.15 14.07
CA PRO A 696 30.80 -13.85 14.33
C PRO A 696 31.80 -12.98 15.10
N SER A 697 31.97 -11.73 14.63
CA SER A 697 32.63 -10.66 15.38
C SER A 697 32.00 -10.56 16.78
N PRO A 698 32.78 -10.31 17.86
CA PRO A 698 32.30 -10.51 19.22
C PRO A 698 31.01 -9.73 19.52
N GLN A 699 29.97 -10.48 19.93
CA GLN A 699 28.76 -9.94 20.53
C GLN A 699 29.14 -8.99 21.68
N PRO A 700 28.42 -7.87 21.87
CA PRO A 700 28.60 -7.05 23.07
C PRO A 700 28.32 -7.92 24.30
N VAL A 701 29.33 -8.07 25.16
CA VAL A 701 29.29 -8.99 26.29
C VAL A 701 28.21 -8.55 27.27
N GLN A 702 27.14 -9.35 27.37
CA GLN A 702 26.17 -9.22 28.45
C GLN A 702 26.88 -9.45 29.79
N PRO A 703 26.76 -8.56 30.79
CA PRO A 703 27.49 -8.66 32.04
C PRO A 703 27.02 -9.90 32.82
N THR A 704 27.87 -10.93 32.87
CA THR A 704 27.54 -12.20 33.53
C THR A 704 27.53 -12.06 35.05
N GLU A 705 26.35 -11.78 35.60
CA GLU A 705 26.14 -11.68 37.04
C GLU A 705 26.51 -13.01 37.74
N ARG A 706 27.33 -12.93 38.80
CA ARG A 706 27.68 -14.08 39.65
C ARG A 706 27.28 -13.79 41.09
N LYS A 707 26.39 -14.62 41.63
CA LYS A 707 25.83 -14.46 42.98
C LYS A 707 26.68 -15.19 44.02
N LEU A 708 26.92 -14.53 45.14
CA LEU A 708 27.53 -15.10 46.34
C LEU A 708 26.49 -15.05 47.47
N SER A 709 26.17 -16.22 48.04
CA SER A 709 25.16 -16.35 49.11
C SER A 709 25.79 -16.94 50.37
N PHE A 710 25.38 -16.41 51.53
CA PHE A 710 25.84 -16.87 52.84
C PHE A 710 24.68 -16.87 53.85
N GLU A 711 24.76 -17.77 54.84
CA GLU A 711 23.72 -17.98 55.85
C GLU A 711 24.10 -17.26 57.15
N LEU A 712 23.18 -16.40 57.63
CA LEU A 712 23.30 -15.67 58.88
C LEU A 712 22.40 -16.31 59.94
N LEU A 713 22.98 -16.67 61.09
CA LEU A 713 22.26 -17.25 62.22
C LEU A 713 22.27 -16.27 63.39
N ARG A 714 21.07 -16.00 63.92
CA ARG A 714 20.83 -15.18 65.12
C ARG A 714 20.44 -16.11 66.27
N ALA A 715 21.13 -15.99 67.40
CA ALA A 715 20.74 -16.65 68.64
C ALA A 715 19.71 -15.79 69.39
N GLU A 716 18.79 -16.44 70.11
CA GLU A 716 17.89 -15.78 71.06
C GLU A 716 18.43 -15.95 72.49
N ASP A 717 18.41 -14.85 73.24
CA ASP A 717 18.83 -14.67 74.64
C ASP A 717 20.28 -15.06 75.03
N GLY A 718 20.97 -14.30 75.89
CA GLY A 718 20.57 -13.06 76.55
C GLY A 718 21.59 -12.58 77.59
N ASP A 719 22.36 -11.52 77.29
CA ASP A 719 22.93 -10.65 78.34
C ASP A 719 23.30 -9.25 77.83
N LYS A 720 23.25 -8.23 78.70
CA LYS A 720 23.26 -6.80 78.29
C LYS A 720 24.64 -6.16 78.30
N PHE A 721 25.01 -5.45 77.23
CA PHE A 721 26.24 -4.64 77.18
C PHE A 721 26.02 -3.26 76.55
N ALA A 722 25.33 -2.39 77.30
CA ALA A 722 25.20 -0.98 76.97
C ALA A 722 26.53 -0.23 77.11
N ASP A 723 27.22 0.01 76.00
CA ASP A 723 27.97 1.27 75.82
C ASP A 723 28.03 1.68 74.34
N LYS A 724 28.21 2.98 74.09
CA LYS A 724 28.01 3.63 72.80
C LYS A 724 29.12 3.33 71.78
N ASP A 725 28.76 3.54 70.50
CA ASP A 725 29.63 3.61 69.32
C ASP A 725 30.58 2.41 69.12
N ARG A 726 30.15 1.43 68.29
CA ARG A 726 30.97 0.29 67.88
C ARG A 726 30.85 -0.01 66.38
N ASP A 727 31.98 -0.03 65.67
CA ASP A 727 32.06 -0.55 64.31
C ASP A 727 31.84 -2.08 64.33
N PHE A 728 31.07 -2.61 63.37
CA PHE A 728 31.25 -4.01 62.97
C PHE A 728 32.42 -4.11 61.98
N ARG A 729 33.22 -5.19 62.12
CA ARG A 729 34.37 -5.48 61.26
C ARG A 729 34.32 -6.91 60.77
N VAL A 730 34.56 -7.11 59.48
CA VAL A 730 34.68 -8.43 58.84
C VAL A 730 36.03 -8.50 58.15
N ASN A 731 36.88 -9.42 58.60
CA ASN A 731 38.17 -9.71 57.99
C ASN A 731 37.98 -10.82 56.93
N TYR A 732 38.67 -10.72 55.80
CA TYR A 732 38.65 -11.76 54.76
C TYR A 732 39.94 -11.78 53.93
N ASP A 733 40.27 -12.97 53.43
CA ASP A 733 41.52 -13.27 52.74
C ASP A 733 41.30 -13.39 51.23
N LEU A 734 42.19 -12.80 50.41
CA LEU A 734 42.13 -12.86 48.95
C LEU A 734 43.31 -13.66 48.39
N TYR A 735 43.10 -14.51 47.39
CA TYR A 735 44.11 -15.43 46.84
C TYR A 735 44.22 -15.37 45.31
N ASP A 736 45.43 -15.56 44.78
CA ASP A 736 45.68 -15.75 43.34
C ASP A 736 45.36 -17.18 42.91
N TYR A 737 44.51 -17.33 41.91
CA TYR A 737 44.11 -18.63 41.37
C TYR A 737 45.27 -19.41 40.72
N THR A 738 46.25 -18.73 40.13
CA THR A 738 47.33 -19.35 39.34
C THR A 738 48.48 -19.85 40.21
N THR A 739 48.84 -19.14 41.28
CA THR A 739 49.90 -19.55 42.21
C THR A 739 49.41 -20.08 43.56
N SER A 740 48.12 -19.92 43.89
CA SER A 740 47.52 -20.23 45.20
C SER A 740 48.10 -19.43 46.39
N ASN A 741 48.80 -18.33 46.12
CA ASN A 741 49.33 -17.44 47.15
C ASN A 741 48.26 -16.46 47.67
N LEU A 742 48.40 -16.06 48.94
CA LEU A 742 47.63 -14.97 49.54
C LEU A 742 48.06 -13.64 48.91
N LEU A 743 47.10 -12.86 48.43
CA LEU A 743 47.29 -11.54 47.83
C LEU A 743 47.16 -10.41 48.87
N THR A 744 46.16 -10.48 49.75
CA THR A 744 45.92 -9.48 50.81
C THR A 744 44.97 -10.03 51.89
N GLU A 745 45.09 -9.53 53.11
CA GLU A 745 44.12 -9.65 54.21
C GLU A 745 43.37 -8.31 54.32
N GLU A 746 42.05 -8.29 54.14
CA GLU A 746 41.26 -7.06 54.04
C GLU A 746 40.21 -6.98 55.16
N THR A 747 39.80 -5.75 55.54
CA THR A 747 38.77 -5.51 56.56
C THR A 747 37.68 -4.58 56.03
N MET A 748 36.42 -5.00 56.09
CA MET A 748 35.26 -4.12 55.85
C MET A 748 34.70 -3.59 57.18
N HIS A 749 34.33 -2.31 57.20
CA HIS A 749 33.77 -1.62 58.37
C HIS A 749 32.31 -1.23 58.11
N TYR A 750 31.44 -1.33 59.12
CA TYR A 750 30.07 -0.79 59.03
C TYR A 750 30.02 0.66 59.55
N ASP A 751 29.75 1.62 58.66
CA ASP A 751 29.54 3.02 59.01
C ASP A 751 28.10 3.22 59.49
N SER A 752 27.95 3.46 60.80
CA SER A 752 26.67 3.65 61.47
C SER A 752 25.97 4.97 61.11
N TYR A 753 26.72 5.98 60.66
CA TYR A 753 26.20 7.29 60.27
C TYR A 753 25.65 7.28 58.84
N LEU A 754 26.35 6.59 57.93
CA LEU A 754 25.94 6.39 56.54
C LEU A 754 25.03 5.16 56.33
N LYS A 755 24.81 4.35 57.38
CA LYS A 755 24.05 3.08 57.36
C LYS A 755 24.45 2.15 56.22
N ARG A 756 25.76 1.98 56.02
CA ARG A 756 26.32 1.14 54.96
C ARG A 756 27.69 0.60 55.37
N TRP A 757 28.08 -0.51 54.75
CA TRP A 757 29.46 -0.97 54.80
C TRP A 757 30.34 -0.05 53.93
N VAL A 758 31.52 0.30 54.45
CA VAL A 758 32.50 1.17 53.80
C VAL A 758 33.86 0.47 53.84
N LYS A 759 34.53 0.41 52.69
CA LYS A 759 35.89 -0.09 52.58
C LYS A 759 36.88 1.05 52.83
N SER A 760 37.96 0.79 53.58
CA SER A 760 39.13 1.67 53.59
C SER A 760 39.75 1.73 52.19
N TYR A 761 40.22 2.91 51.78
CA TYR A 761 40.58 3.17 50.39
C TYR A 761 41.85 2.41 49.94
N ASN A 762 41.67 1.41 49.07
CA ASN A 762 42.59 1.12 47.98
C ASN A 762 41.83 0.41 46.83
N PRO A 763 41.91 0.89 45.58
CA PRO A 763 41.25 0.25 44.45
C PRO A 763 42.02 -1.00 43.99
N LEU A 764 41.32 -2.12 43.84
CA LEU A 764 41.82 -3.33 43.17
C LEU A 764 41.31 -3.36 41.74
N LYS A 765 42.11 -3.88 40.80
CA LYS A 765 41.71 -4.05 39.40
C LYS A 765 41.00 -5.38 39.20
N PHE A 766 40.10 -5.44 38.21
CA PHE A 766 39.32 -6.64 37.93
C PHE A 766 40.19 -7.84 37.49
N SER A 767 41.37 -7.58 36.92
CA SER A 767 42.38 -8.61 36.59
C SER A 767 42.82 -9.47 37.77
N ASP A 768 42.66 -8.97 39.00
CA ASP A 768 43.33 -9.49 40.20
C ASP A 768 42.36 -10.31 41.09
N ILE A 769 41.08 -10.45 40.70
CA ILE A 769 40.01 -11.02 41.54
C ILE A 769 39.39 -12.28 40.90
N ALA A 770 39.87 -13.46 41.30
CA ALA A 770 39.33 -14.75 40.90
C ALA A 770 38.90 -15.60 42.12
N LEU A 771 37.69 -15.35 42.65
CA LEU A 771 37.19 -15.99 43.87
C LEU A 771 37.10 -17.53 43.78
N LYS A 772 37.78 -18.21 44.70
CA LYS A 772 37.67 -19.67 44.90
C LYS A 772 37.69 -20.03 46.39
N THR A 773 36.60 -19.73 47.09
CA THR A 773 36.47 -19.95 48.55
C THR A 773 36.42 -21.44 48.90
N LYS A 774 37.60 -22.04 49.15
CA LYS A 774 37.71 -23.27 49.96
C LYS A 774 38.13 -22.88 51.37
N ASN A 775 37.22 -23.10 52.32
CA ASN A 775 37.34 -22.82 53.76
C ASN A 775 37.38 -21.32 54.11
N VAL A 776 36.22 -20.80 54.54
CA VAL A 776 36.18 -19.67 55.49
C VAL A 776 35.87 -20.28 56.85
N GLN A 777 36.76 -20.11 57.83
CA GLN A 777 36.56 -20.58 59.21
C GLN A 777 36.40 -19.38 60.15
N ALA A 778 35.16 -19.14 60.59
CA ALA A 778 34.90 -18.37 61.79
C ALA A 778 34.98 -19.32 62.99
N VAL A 779 35.92 -19.07 63.91
CA VAL A 779 36.11 -19.90 65.13
C VAL A 779 35.49 -19.20 66.33
N TYR A 780 34.48 -19.84 66.94
CA TYR A 780 34.15 -19.62 68.33
C TYR A 780 33.62 -20.92 68.96
N THR A 781 33.92 -21.14 70.24
CA THR A 781 33.57 -22.36 70.99
C THR A 781 32.18 -22.29 71.60
N GLU A 782 31.51 -23.43 71.69
CA GLU A 782 30.14 -23.59 72.19
C GLU A 782 30.10 -23.66 73.74
N ASP A 783 28.91 -23.45 74.32
CA ASP A 783 28.39 -24.44 75.27
C ASP A 783 26.84 -24.50 75.28
N THR A 784 26.31 -25.70 74.99
CA THR A 784 24.96 -26.23 75.27
C THR A 784 23.64 -25.64 74.68
N GLU A 785 22.99 -26.50 73.87
CA GLU A 785 21.54 -26.76 73.69
C GLU A 785 20.63 -25.79 72.86
N PRO A 786 19.53 -26.32 72.25
CA PRO A 786 19.01 -25.77 70.99
C PRO A 786 17.57 -25.20 71.04
N GLY A 787 17.43 -23.94 70.61
CA GLY A 787 16.18 -23.35 70.09
C GLY A 787 16.17 -23.33 68.54
N ASN A 788 15.01 -23.13 67.92
CA ASN A 788 14.86 -23.12 66.45
C ASN A 788 15.16 -21.72 65.87
N PRO A 789 16.31 -21.49 65.18
CA PRO A 789 16.72 -20.16 64.76
C PRO A 789 15.97 -19.67 63.52
N TYR A 790 15.66 -18.37 63.50
CA TYR A 790 15.32 -17.69 62.25
C TYR A 790 16.54 -17.71 61.30
N ARG A 791 16.27 -17.99 60.02
CA ARG A 791 17.26 -17.98 58.94
C ARG A 791 16.91 -16.90 57.93
N ASP A 792 17.82 -15.97 57.71
CA ASP A 792 17.80 -15.07 56.56
C ASP A 792 19.00 -15.38 55.65
N THR A 793 18.75 -15.48 54.35
CA THR A 793 19.76 -15.72 53.32
C THR A 793 20.02 -14.43 52.56
N TYR A 794 21.28 -13.99 52.51
CA TYR A 794 21.65 -12.73 51.88
C TYR A 794 22.48 -12.97 50.62
N ASN A 795 22.17 -12.20 49.57
CA ASN A 795 22.87 -12.23 48.29
C ASN A 795 23.73 -10.97 48.14
N LEU A 796 25.00 -11.15 47.81
CA LEU A 796 25.91 -10.08 47.40
C LEU A 796 25.86 -9.91 45.88
N PHE A 797 25.80 -8.66 45.44
CA PHE A 797 25.81 -8.29 44.03
C PHE A 797 27.16 -7.67 43.66
N LEU A 798 27.74 -8.10 42.54
CA LEU A 798 28.94 -7.50 41.97
C LEU A 798 28.52 -6.60 40.82
N TYR A 799 28.78 -5.30 40.95
CA TYR A 799 28.51 -4.28 39.94
C TYR A 799 29.83 -3.84 39.30
N GLU A 800 29.89 -3.79 37.98
CA GLU A 800 31.07 -3.38 37.21
C GLU A 800 30.86 -1.97 36.66
N ASP A 801 31.75 -1.04 37.01
CA ASP A 801 31.82 0.25 36.34
C ASP A 801 32.83 0.18 35.18
N THR A 802 32.30 -0.10 33.99
CA THR A 802 33.06 -0.22 32.75
C THR A 802 33.72 1.10 32.31
N ALA A 803 33.37 2.24 32.92
CA ALA A 803 34.03 3.52 32.67
C ALA A 803 35.25 3.77 33.58
N SER A 804 35.43 3.00 34.66
CA SER A 804 36.51 3.22 35.65
C SER A 804 37.34 1.99 36.02
N ASP A 805 37.13 0.83 35.37
CA ASP A 805 37.87 -0.43 35.61
C ASP A 805 37.78 -0.86 37.11
N THR A 806 36.66 -0.51 37.75
CA THR A 806 36.45 -0.64 39.20
C THR A 806 35.21 -1.49 39.49
N THR A 807 35.39 -2.58 40.24
CA THR A 807 34.29 -3.42 40.71
C THR A 807 33.75 -2.92 42.03
N TYR A 808 32.44 -2.69 42.10
CA TYR A 808 31.72 -2.30 43.30
C TYR A 808 30.96 -3.50 43.86
N ILE A 809 31.17 -3.81 45.14
CA ILE A 809 30.34 -4.79 45.85
C ILE A 809 29.08 -4.06 46.35
N LEU A 810 27.93 -4.33 45.72
CA LEU A 810 26.65 -3.86 46.22
C LEU A 810 26.15 -4.83 47.30
N ILE A 811 26.23 -4.37 48.55
CA ILE A 811 25.47 -4.94 49.66
C ILE A 811 24.12 -4.21 49.72
N PRO A 812 22.98 -4.91 49.61
CA PRO A 812 21.67 -4.30 49.84
C PRO A 812 21.62 -3.57 51.19
N GLN A 813 20.88 -2.48 51.30
CA GLN A 813 20.81 -1.72 52.54
C GLN A 813 20.23 -2.58 53.67
N VAL A 814 21.09 -2.95 54.63
CA VAL A 814 20.69 -3.52 55.90
C VAL A 814 20.09 -2.39 56.75
N LEU A 815 18.85 -2.00 56.43
CA LEU A 815 18.00 -1.20 57.30
C LEU A 815 17.55 -2.07 58.47
N ALA A 816 18.49 -2.30 59.38
CA ALA A 816 18.24 -3.03 60.62
C ALA A 816 17.16 -2.30 61.43
N ASN A 817 15.99 -2.94 61.54
CA ASN A 817 15.10 -2.74 62.68
C ASN A 817 15.79 -3.33 63.91
N ALA A 818 16.74 -2.55 64.45
CA ALA A 818 17.52 -2.84 65.65
C ALA A 818 17.44 -1.63 66.61
N ALA A 819 16.21 -1.17 66.86
CA ALA A 819 15.87 -0.82 68.22
C ALA A 819 15.68 -2.14 68.98
N ASP A 820 16.33 -2.27 70.14
CA ASP A 820 16.17 -3.35 71.12
C ASP A 820 16.51 -4.80 70.68
N SER A 821 17.80 -5.09 70.41
CA SER A 821 18.42 -6.37 70.81
C SER A 821 19.96 -6.31 70.83
N ASP A 822 20.59 -6.50 71.99
CA ASP A 822 22.05 -6.71 72.11
C ASP A 822 22.37 -8.21 71.92
N GLN A 823 22.65 -8.67 70.69
CA GLN A 823 23.01 -10.09 70.44
C GLN A 823 24.11 -10.26 69.36
N PRO A 824 25.06 -11.20 69.54
CA PRO A 824 26.09 -11.50 68.55
C PRO A 824 25.55 -12.37 67.40
N ILE A 825 26.30 -12.39 66.30
CA ILE A 825 25.92 -13.01 65.03
C ILE A 825 26.98 -14.05 64.63
N GLN A 826 26.55 -15.22 64.11
CA GLN A 826 27.44 -16.18 63.44
C GLN A 826 27.10 -16.32 61.95
N ILE A 827 28.15 -16.48 61.13
CA ILE A 827 28.06 -16.77 59.69
C ILE A 827 28.54 -18.21 59.48
N ARG A 828 27.79 -19.01 58.72
CA ARG A 828 28.21 -20.36 58.27
C ARG A 828 27.84 -20.57 56.79
N ASN A 829 28.43 -21.60 56.17
CA ASN A 829 28.08 -22.13 54.85
C ASN A 829 27.93 -21.11 53.71
N ILE A 830 29.04 -20.52 53.25
CA ILE A 830 29.08 -19.82 51.96
C ILE A 830 28.93 -20.85 50.83
N THR A 831 27.94 -20.66 49.95
CA THR A 831 27.71 -21.54 48.79
C THR A 831 27.70 -20.73 47.51
N VAL A 832 28.46 -21.17 46.50
CA VAL A 832 28.48 -20.56 45.17
C VAL A 832 27.72 -21.47 44.21
N THR A 833 26.48 -21.10 43.89
CA THR A 833 25.64 -21.80 42.91
C THR A 833 25.70 -21.09 41.56
N GLY A 834 26.26 -21.75 40.55
CA GLY A 834 26.09 -21.37 39.15
C GLY A 834 24.67 -21.69 38.69
N GLY A 835 23.72 -20.84 39.07
CA GLY A 835 22.31 -21.02 38.76
C GLY A 835 21.94 -20.52 37.38
N GLU A 836 21.99 -21.40 36.38
CA GLU A 836 21.18 -21.26 35.17
C GLU A 836 19.70 -21.36 35.57
N ASN A 837 19.08 -20.21 35.87
CA ASN A 837 17.63 -20.11 36.01
C ASN A 837 17.10 -19.41 34.75
N PRO A 838 16.34 -20.10 33.89
CA PRO A 838 16.00 -19.55 32.58
C PRO A 838 14.99 -18.39 32.71
N GLU A 839 15.46 -17.18 32.40
CA GLU A 839 14.74 -16.44 31.36
C GLU A 839 14.58 -17.36 30.14
N PRO A 840 13.50 -17.24 29.35
CA PRO A 840 13.51 -17.85 28.02
C PRO A 840 14.76 -17.33 27.30
N GLN A 841 15.70 -18.22 26.98
CA GLN A 841 16.81 -17.89 26.11
C GLN A 841 16.23 -17.17 24.89
N PRO A 842 16.82 -16.06 24.41
CA PRO A 842 16.52 -15.60 23.06
C PRO A 842 16.78 -16.79 22.14
N ASP A 843 15.71 -17.34 21.55
CA ASP A 843 15.77 -18.55 20.71
C ASP A 843 16.94 -18.37 19.73
N PRO A 844 17.91 -19.30 19.69
CA PRO A 844 19.28 -19.01 19.26
C PRO A 844 19.26 -18.35 17.89
N THR A 845 19.62 -17.06 17.87
CA THR A 845 19.10 -16.06 16.93
C THR A 845 18.95 -16.64 15.53
N PRO A 846 17.72 -16.83 15.00
CA PRO A 846 17.46 -17.66 13.84
C PRO A 846 18.40 -17.34 12.70
N ALA A 847 19.24 -18.32 12.32
CA ALA A 847 20.39 -18.09 11.46
C ALA A 847 19.97 -17.37 10.18
N LYS A 848 20.44 -16.12 10.05
CA LYS A 848 20.08 -15.19 8.98
C LYS A 848 20.25 -15.89 7.63
N LYS A 849 19.20 -15.91 6.81
CA LYS A 849 19.23 -16.66 5.54
C LYS A 849 19.77 -15.77 4.44
N TYR A 850 20.81 -16.25 3.77
CA TYR A 850 21.44 -15.55 2.66
C TYR A 850 20.91 -16.10 1.34
N TYR A 851 20.52 -15.21 0.45
CA TYR A 851 20.10 -15.54 -0.91
C TYR A 851 20.93 -14.77 -1.92
N THR A 852 21.02 -15.30 -3.14
CA THR A 852 21.64 -14.63 -4.29
C THR A 852 20.64 -14.54 -5.44
N LEU A 853 20.64 -13.39 -6.10
CA LEU A 853 19.96 -13.14 -7.37
C LEU A 853 20.98 -12.53 -8.33
N THR A 854 21.22 -13.20 -9.46
CA THR A 854 22.18 -12.78 -10.48
C THR A 854 21.48 -12.12 -11.65
N ILE A 855 22.01 -11.00 -12.13
CA ILE A 855 21.46 -10.16 -13.20
C ILE A 855 22.49 -10.13 -14.34
N ASP A 856 22.32 -10.98 -15.35
CA ASP A 856 23.24 -11.07 -16.49
C ASP A 856 22.87 -10.09 -17.60
N ASN A 857 23.83 -9.26 -18.01
CA ASN A 857 23.73 -8.45 -19.22
C ASN A 857 24.49 -9.11 -20.37
N LYS A 858 23.76 -9.76 -21.25
CA LYS A 858 24.27 -10.30 -22.50
C LYS A 858 24.33 -9.19 -23.55
N LYS A 859 25.49 -8.93 -24.15
CA LYS A 859 25.60 -7.90 -25.21
C LYS A 859 24.78 -8.32 -26.44
N LYS A 860 23.95 -7.41 -26.96
CA LYS A 860 23.21 -7.62 -28.21
C LYS A 860 24.18 -7.68 -29.39
N ASP A 861 23.98 -8.67 -30.27
CA ASP A 861 24.71 -8.79 -31.53
C ASP A 861 23.93 -8.02 -32.60
N LEU A 862 24.47 -6.88 -33.03
CA LEU A 862 23.80 -5.89 -33.88
C LEU A 862 24.59 -5.67 -35.18
N VAL A 863 23.88 -5.37 -36.25
CA VAL A 863 24.43 -5.07 -37.58
C VAL A 863 23.96 -3.70 -38.07
N SER A 864 24.71 -3.15 -39.02
CA SER A 864 24.36 -1.94 -39.77
C SER A 864 24.26 -2.28 -41.25
N ILE A 865 23.18 -1.88 -41.91
CA ILE A 865 22.89 -2.21 -43.31
C ILE A 865 23.07 -0.97 -44.19
N PRO A 866 24.15 -0.86 -44.96
CA PRO A 866 24.33 0.25 -45.89
C PRO A 866 23.46 0.07 -47.15
N VAL A 867 22.92 1.17 -47.65
CA VAL A 867 22.11 1.26 -48.86
C VAL A 867 22.64 2.37 -49.75
N THR A 868 22.89 2.06 -51.02
CA THR A 868 23.28 3.02 -52.06
C THR A 868 22.21 3.08 -53.15
N LYS A 869 21.94 4.27 -53.69
CA LYS A 869 20.98 4.48 -54.77
C LYS A 869 21.68 4.94 -56.05
N VAL A 870 21.35 4.25 -57.14
CA VAL A 870 21.82 4.51 -58.51
C VAL A 870 20.64 4.94 -59.37
N TRP A 871 20.89 5.92 -60.24
CA TRP A 871 19.92 6.42 -61.22
C TRP A 871 20.39 6.11 -62.63
N ASN A 872 19.60 5.36 -63.41
CA ASN A 872 19.90 5.03 -64.80
C ASN A 872 19.02 5.90 -65.71
N ASP A 873 19.37 7.19 -65.77
CA ASP A 873 18.58 8.26 -66.40
C ASP A 873 19.43 9.26 -67.24
N ARG A 874 20.55 8.79 -67.79
CA ARG A 874 21.51 9.60 -68.58
C ARG A 874 21.93 10.87 -67.81
N GLU A 875 22.49 10.70 -66.60
CA GLU A 875 22.95 11.81 -65.74
C GLU A 875 21.92 12.92 -65.51
N ASN A 876 20.65 12.55 -65.27
CA ASN A 876 19.55 13.48 -65.04
C ASN A 876 19.32 14.50 -66.19
N VAL A 877 19.61 14.15 -67.45
CA VAL A 877 19.43 15.06 -68.61
C VAL A 877 18.00 15.62 -68.74
N ALA A 878 16.98 14.88 -68.29
CA ALA A 878 15.59 15.35 -68.24
C ALA A 878 15.22 16.19 -67.00
N ASN A 879 16.17 16.44 -66.08
CA ASN A 879 15.99 17.14 -64.81
C ASN A 879 14.76 16.64 -64.01
N SER A 880 14.68 15.32 -63.79
CA SER A 880 13.48 14.62 -63.33
C SER A 880 13.66 13.77 -62.05
N ARG A 881 14.85 13.76 -61.44
CA ARG A 881 15.05 13.08 -60.15
C ARG A 881 14.20 13.77 -59.05
N PRO A 882 13.57 13.02 -58.13
CA PRO A 882 12.86 13.59 -56.99
C PRO A 882 13.82 14.18 -55.94
N ASP A 883 13.30 14.91 -54.96
CA ASP A 883 14.09 15.45 -53.84
C ASP A 883 14.56 14.34 -52.86
N HIS A 884 13.78 13.27 -52.73
CA HIS A 884 14.05 12.11 -51.86
C HIS A 884 13.46 10.82 -52.45
N ILE A 885 13.88 9.68 -51.91
CA ILE A 885 13.25 8.36 -52.09
C ILE A 885 12.94 7.75 -50.73
N HIS A 886 11.86 6.99 -50.61
CA HIS A 886 11.50 6.31 -49.36
C HIS A 886 11.90 4.83 -49.43
N VAL A 887 12.74 4.38 -48.49
CA VAL A 887 13.33 3.03 -48.47
C VAL A 887 13.07 2.33 -47.14
N ARG A 888 12.72 1.04 -47.21
CA ARG A 888 12.42 0.17 -46.05
C ARG A 888 13.38 -1.00 -45.98
N VAL A 889 13.82 -1.36 -44.78
CA VAL A 889 14.47 -2.62 -44.46
C VAL A 889 13.42 -3.61 -43.96
N LEU A 890 13.43 -4.83 -44.49
CA LEU A 890 12.47 -5.88 -44.21
C LEU A 890 13.14 -7.10 -43.57
N ASN A 891 12.56 -7.60 -42.47
CA ASN A 891 12.76 -8.96 -42.00
C ASN A 891 11.57 -9.81 -42.47
N GLY A 892 11.78 -10.70 -43.44
CA GLY A 892 10.70 -11.43 -44.11
C GLY A 892 9.73 -10.45 -44.79
N THR A 893 8.51 -10.33 -44.24
CA THR A 893 7.49 -9.37 -44.72
C THR A 893 7.26 -8.18 -43.78
N ALA A 894 8.01 -8.05 -42.69
CA ALA A 894 7.85 -6.98 -41.71
C ALA A 894 8.90 -5.88 -41.90
N THR A 895 8.47 -4.62 -42.02
CA THR A 895 9.37 -3.46 -41.93
C THR A 895 9.98 -3.38 -40.53
N VAL A 896 11.31 -3.34 -40.46
CA VAL A 896 12.06 -3.17 -39.19
C VAL A 896 12.67 -1.78 -39.05
N ALA A 897 12.92 -1.10 -40.18
CA ALA A 897 13.39 0.29 -40.24
C ALA A 897 12.99 0.87 -41.61
N GLU A 898 12.78 2.18 -41.68
CA GLU A 898 12.51 2.91 -42.93
C GLU A 898 13.05 4.34 -42.83
N ALA A 899 13.45 4.91 -43.96
CA ALA A 899 14.02 6.25 -44.05
C ALA A 899 13.80 6.89 -45.43
N ASP A 900 13.67 8.21 -45.43
CA ASP A 900 13.78 9.02 -46.65
C ASP A 900 15.27 9.31 -46.94
N ILE A 901 15.76 8.85 -48.09
CA ILE A 901 17.14 9.08 -48.54
C ILE A 901 17.15 10.26 -49.50
N THR A 902 18.06 11.22 -49.25
CA THR A 902 18.37 12.38 -50.11
C THR A 902 19.78 12.23 -50.70
N PRO A 903 20.16 13.00 -51.73
CA PRO A 903 21.56 13.13 -52.12
C PRO A 903 22.38 13.85 -51.03
N ASP A 904 23.68 13.60 -51.00
CA ASP A 904 24.66 14.46 -50.33
C ASP A 904 25.13 15.62 -51.23
N ASP A 905 26.02 16.48 -50.70
CA ASP A 905 26.58 17.63 -51.44
C ASP A 905 27.35 17.26 -52.72
N SER A 906 27.68 15.97 -52.92
CA SER A 906 28.31 15.44 -54.14
C SER A 906 27.30 14.78 -55.09
N GLY A 907 26.00 14.85 -54.78
CA GLY A 907 24.93 14.19 -55.55
C GLY A 907 24.82 12.68 -55.32
N VAL A 908 25.53 12.13 -54.33
CA VAL A 908 25.54 10.68 -54.05
C VAL A 908 24.44 10.35 -53.05
N TRP A 909 23.60 9.37 -53.42
CA TRP A 909 22.46 8.95 -52.61
C TRP A 909 22.84 7.69 -51.80
N LYS A 910 22.95 7.85 -50.48
CA LYS A 910 23.38 6.77 -49.58
C LYS A 910 22.78 6.91 -48.17
N HIS A 911 22.55 5.79 -47.50
CA HIS A 911 22.09 5.72 -46.12
C HIS A 911 22.64 4.46 -45.44
N THR A 912 22.66 4.41 -44.10
CA THR A 912 22.99 3.21 -43.34
C THR A 912 21.97 3.02 -42.22
N PHE A 913 21.27 1.90 -42.24
CA PHE A 913 20.34 1.53 -41.17
C PHE A 913 21.12 0.81 -40.06
N GLU A 914 21.41 1.52 -38.96
CA GLU A 914 22.22 1.01 -37.85
C GLU A 914 21.38 0.38 -36.72
N GLY A 915 22.02 -0.47 -35.91
CA GLY A 915 21.42 -0.99 -34.67
C GLY A 915 20.39 -2.11 -34.86
N LEU A 916 20.38 -2.77 -36.02
CA LEU A 916 19.44 -3.86 -36.32
C LEU A 916 19.92 -5.19 -35.68
N PRO A 917 19.03 -6.02 -35.10
CA PRO A 917 19.40 -7.33 -34.55
C PRO A 917 20.06 -8.24 -35.59
N LYS A 918 21.16 -8.90 -35.22
CA LYS A 918 21.79 -9.87 -36.13
C LYS A 918 21.03 -11.20 -36.22
N HIS A 919 20.35 -11.59 -35.14
CA HIS A 919 19.65 -12.88 -35.02
C HIS A 919 18.19 -12.70 -34.59
N ASP A 920 17.34 -13.67 -34.96
CA ASP A 920 15.93 -13.75 -34.55
C ASP A 920 15.76 -14.26 -33.10
N GLU A 921 14.52 -14.28 -32.61
CA GLU A 921 14.16 -14.77 -31.26
C GLU A 921 14.52 -16.26 -31.03
N ALA A 922 14.75 -17.03 -32.10
CA ALA A 922 15.18 -18.43 -32.05
C ALA A 922 16.70 -18.62 -32.24
N GLY A 923 17.45 -17.52 -32.46
CA GLY A 923 18.91 -17.51 -32.63
C GLY A 923 19.41 -17.73 -34.07
N ASN A 924 18.54 -17.67 -35.09
CA ASN A 924 18.96 -17.77 -36.50
C ASN A 924 19.39 -16.40 -37.03
N GLU A 925 20.41 -16.34 -37.89
CA GLU A 925 20.91 -15.09 -38.50
C GLU A 925 19.86 -14.50 -39.48
N ILE A 926 19.57 -13.20 -39.36
CA ILE A 926 18.46 -12.57 -40.09
C ILE A 926 18.87 -12.20 -41.52
N ALA A 927 18.24 -12.85 -42.50
CA ALA A 927 18.35 -12.51 -43.92
C ALA A 927 17.51 -11.26 -44.26
N TYR A 928 18.01 -10.08 -43.91
CA TYR A 928 17.38 -8.81 -44.26
C TYR A 928 17.31 -8.57 -45.77
N THR A 929 16.30 -7.80 -46.20
CA THR A 929 16.14 -7.29 -47.57
C THR A 929 15.70 -5.82 -47.55
N VAL A 930 15.67 -5.15 -48.70
CA VAL A 930 15.20 -3.76 -48.82
C VAL A 930 14.13 -3.59 -49.89
N SER A 931 13.29 -2.57 -49.74
CA SER A 931 12.32 -2.12 -50.76
C SER A 931 12.27 -0.60 -50.85
N GLU A 932 11.88 -0.07 -52.00
CA GLU A 932 11.67 1.36 -52.28
C GLU A 932 10.24 1.58 -52.79
N ASP A 933 9.61 2.69 -52.39
CA ASP A 933 8.31 3.10 -52.95
C ASP A 933 8.44 3.57 -54.41
N ALA A 934 7.38 3.37 -55.20
CA ALA A 934 7.41 3.58 -56.64
C ALA A 934 7.63 5.07 -57.03
N VAL A 935 8.84 5.39 -57.50
CA VAL A 935 9.21 6.75 -57.94
C VAL A 935 8.50 7.11 -59.26
N PRO A 936 7.69 8.19 -59.31
CA PRO A 936 7.02 8.63 -60.54
C PRO A 936 7.99 8.93 -61.69
N GLY A 937 7.64 8.51 -62.90
CA GLY A 937 8.45 8.75 -64.11
C GLY A 937 9.64 7.79 -64.32
N TYR A 938 9.86 6.85 -63.39
CA TYR A 938 10.87 5.80 -63.50
C TYR A 938 10.22 4.40 -63.59
N GLY A 939 10.97 3.43 -64.11
CA GLY A 939 10.57 2.02 -64.09
C GLY A 939 10.74 1.38 -62.71
N THR A 940 10.25 0.14 -62.56
CA THR A 940 10.33 -0.64 -61.32
C THR A 940 11.76 -0.66 -60.75
N PRO A 941 11.98 -0.30 -59.47
CA PRO A 941 13.28 -0.37 -58.83
C PRO A 941 13.90 -1.78 -58.90
N GLN A 942 15.20 -1.83 -59.16
CA GLN A 942 16.00 -3.06 -59.21
C GLN A 942 16.94 -3.11 -58.01
N TYR A 943 17.00 -4.26 -57.34
CA TYR A 943 17.77 -4.45 -56.10
C TYR A 943 18.92 -5.44 -56.32
N SER A 944 20.08 -5.14 -55.75
CA SER A 944 21.24 -6.03 -55.70
C SER A 944 22.03 -5.85 -54.40
N GLY A 945 22.96 -6.75 -54.10
CA GLY A 945 23.72 -6.74 -52.85
C GLY A 945 23.09 -7.58 -51.73
N ASN A 946 23.53 -7.38 -50.49
CA ASN A 946 23.09 -8.11 -49.30
C ASN A 946 23.29 -7.28 -48.03
N ALA A 947 22.86 -7.78 -46.86
CA ALA A 947 22.93 -7.04 -45.60
C ALA A 947 24.36 -6.72 -45.11
N THR A 948 25.36 -7.52 -45.49
CA THR A 948 26.77 -7.38 -45.06
C THR A 948 27.57 -6.48 -45.99
N ASP A 949 27.44 -6.67 -47.30
CA ASP A 949 28.14 -5.89 -48.33
C ASP A 949 27.41 -4.58 -48.69
N GLY A 950 26.16 -4.45 -48.26
CA GLY A 950 25.24 -3.37 -48.60
C GLY A 950 24.32 -3.69 -49.76
N PHE A 951 23.20 -2.96 -49.84
CA PHE A 951 22.25 -3.03 -50.94
C PHE A 951 22.43 -1.87 -51.92
N THR A 952 22.25 -2.14 -53.22
CA THR A 952 22.14 -1.12 -54.27
C THR A 952 20.75 -1.15 -54.88
N ILE A 953 20.09 0.01 -54.88
CA ILE A 953 18.78 0.23 -55.53
C ILE A 953 18.99 1.00 -56.83
N THR A 954 18.46 0.53 -57.96
CA THR A 954 18.64 1.15 -59.28
C THR A 954 17.29 1.43 -59.95
N ASN A 955 17.03 2.68 -60.34
CA ASN A 955 15.81 3.04 -61.08
C ASN A 955 16.14 3.37 -62.55
N PRO A 956 15.54 2.66 -63.53
CA PRO A 956 15.73 2.92 -64.95
C PRO A 956 14.76 3.97 -65.50
N LYS A 957 15.20 4.74 -66.51
CA LYS A 957 14.37 5.67 -67.31
C LYS A 957 14.49 5.40 -68.82
N SER A 958 13.50 5.83 -69.60
CA SER A 958 13.41 5.62 -71.05
C SER A 958 13.25 6.93 -71.83
N PHE A 959 13.87 7.00 -73.01
CA PHE A 959 13.97 8.19 -73.85
C PHE A 959 13.63 7.90 -75.31
N LEU A 960 13.26 8.94 -76.06
CA LEU A 960 12.90 8.95 -77.48
C LEU A 960 13.67 10.06 -78.22
N ASP A 961 14.08 9.81 -79.46
CA ASP A 961 14.69 10.81 -80.35
C ASP A 961 13.86 10.90 -81.64
N ILE A 962 13.29 12.08 -81.94
CA ILE A 962 12.27 12.29 -82.99
C ILE A 962 12.91 12.98 -84.21
N PRO A 963 13.09 12.28 -85.36
CA PRO A 963 13.65 12.90 -86.56
C PRO A 963 12.63 13.81 -87.28
N VAL A 964 13.13 14.87 -87.93
CA VAL A 964 12.32 15.85 -88.66
C VAL A 964 13.00 16.19 -89.99
N LYS A 965 12.21 16.31 -91.05
CA LYS A 965 12.63 16.64 -92.41
C LYS A 965 11.75 17.75 -93.01
N LYS A 966 12.34 18.63 -93.83
CA LYS A 966 11.61 19.59 -94.67
C LYS A 966 11.71 19.20 -96.15
N VAL A 967 10.61 19.41 -96.88
CA VAL A 967 10.52 19.29 -98.34
C VAL A 967 9.81 20.52 -98.90
N TRP A 968 10.39 21.15 -99.92
CA TRP A 968 9.71 22.13 -100.75
C TRP A 968 9.14 21.44 -101.99
N LEU A 969 7.94 21.83 -102.41
CA LEU A 969 7.24 21.29 -103.59
C LEU A 969 6.95 22.42 -104.58
N THR A 970 7.00 22.09 -105.87
CA THR A 970 6.45 22.90 -106.95
C THR A 970 4.91 22.88 -106.92
N ALA A 971 4.25 23.78 -107.66
CA ALA A 971 2.79 23.79 -107.81
C ALA A 971 2.18 22.47 -108.35
N LYS A 972 3.01 21.59 -108.94
CA LYS A 972 2.61 20.26 -109.44
C LYS A 972 2.80 19.14 -108.41
N GLY A 973 3.29 19.44 -107.22
CA GLY A 973 3.60 18.44 -106.18
C GLY A 973 4.94 17.70 -106.36
N GLU A 974 5.74 18.06 -107.36
CA GLU A 974 7.11 17.54 -107.54
C GLU A 974 8.09 18.29 -106.63
N PRO A 975 9.10 17.64 -106.01
CA PRO A 975 10.06 18.32 -105.13
C PRO A 975 10.85 19.45 -105.80
N ASP A 976 10.79 20.65 -105.23
CA ASP A 976 11.62 21.78 -105.63
C ASP A 976 13.01 21.66 -104.98
N THR A 977 13.99 21.26 -105.78
CA THR A 977 15.38 21.08 -105.36
C THR A 977 16.23 22.36 -105.48
N GLN A 978 15.65 23.49 -105.92
CA GLN A 978 16.33 24.79 -106.02
C GLN A 978 15.95 25.74 -104.88
N LYS A 979 14.82 25.50 -104.19
CA LYS A 979 14.40 26.27 -103.01
C LYS A 979 15.30 25.99 -101.80
N THR A 980 16.05 27.00 -101.38
CA THR A 980 17.04 26.92 -100.28
C THR A 980 16.66 27.70 -99.03
N THR A 981 15.47 28.33 -99.00
CA THR A 981 14.96 29.10 -97.87
C THR A 981 14.88 28.23 -96.60
N PRO A 982 15.52 28.62 -95.47
CA PRO A 982 15.47 27.88 -94.23
C PRO A 982 14.09 28.00 -93.56
N VAL A 983 13.74 27.02 -92.73
CA VAL A 983 12.52 27.05 -91.90
C VAL A 983 12.83 26.61 -90.48
N THR A 984 12.09 27.13 -89.50
CA THR A 984 12.17 26.68 -88.10
C THR A 984 10.96 25.81 -87.80
N VAL A 985 11.19 24.67 -87.15
CA VAL A 985 10.15 23.72 -86.75
C VAL A 985 10.17 23.55 -85.24
N GLU A 986 9.01 23.70 -84.59
CA GLU A 986 8.84 23.54 -83.14
C GLU A 986 8.24 22.16 -82.80
N LEU A 987 8.69 21.56 -81.69
CA LEU A 987 8.10 20.34 -81.13
C LEU A 987 6.96 20.70 -80.17
N LEU A 988 5.80 20.08 -80.35
CA LEU A 988 4.67 20.15 -79.45
C LEU A 988 4.48 18.80 -78.74
N LYS A 989 4.00 18.86 -77.49
CA LYS A 989 3.59 17.72 -76.68
C LYS A 989 2.12 17.91 -76.32
N ASN A 990 1.27 16.95 -76.69
CA ASN A 990 -0.19 17.00 -76.54
C ASN A 990 -0.82 18.30 -77.09
N GLY A 991 -0.27 18.85 -78.18
CA GLY A 991 -0.72 20.09 -78.80
C GLY A 991 -0.25 21.39 -78.13
N ALA A 992 0.57 21.33 -77.09
CA ALA A 992 1.21 22.49 -76.48
C ALA A 992 2.71 22.59 -76.88
N PRO A 993 3.24 23.78 -77.20
CA PRO A 993 4.67 23.98 -77.45
C PRO A 993 5.56 23.48 -76.31
N THR A 994 6.64 22.77 -76.64
CA THR A 994 7.66 22.33 -75.67
C THR A 994 8.76 23.36 -75.43
N GLY A 995 8.83 24.42 -76.25
CA GLY A 995 9.95 25.35 -76.31
C GLY A 995 11.20 24.79 -77.02
N GLN A 996 11.18 23.53 -77.47
CA GLN A 996 12.24 22.97 -78.33
C GLN A 996 11.94 23.28 -79.79
N SER A 997 12.90 23.86 -80.50
CA SER A 997 12.81 24.15 -81.93
C SER A 997 14.10 23.81 -82.68
N LEU A 998 13.99 23.47 -83.97
CA LEU A 998 15.10 23.14 -84.85
C LEU A 998 14.99 23.96 -86.15
N GLU A 999 16.11 24.52 -86.61
CA GLU A 999 16.19 25.10 -87.95
C GLU A 999 16.53 23.99 -88.98
N LEU A 1000 15.82 23.95 -90.09
CA LEU A 1000 16.04 23.05 -91.22
C LEU A 1000 16.47 23.89 -92.43
N ASN A 1001 17.68 23.64 -92.92
CA ASN A 1001 18.35 24.48 -93.90
C ASN A 1001 19.25 23.63 -94.84
N SER A 1002 19.89 24.27 -95.82
CA SER A 1002 20.76 23.57 -96.77
C SER A 1002 22.00 22.93 -96.13
N ALA A 1003 22.50 23.45 -95.00
CA ALA A 1003 23.68 22.92 -94.31
C ALA A 1003 23.40 21.60 -93.57
N ASN A 1004 22.18 21.40 -93.05
CA ASN A 1004 21.72 20.12 -92.50
C ASN A 1004 20.93 19.25 -93.50
N ASN A 1005 20.99 19.57 -94.80
CA ASN A 1005 20.23 18.89 -95.87
C ASN A 1005 18.72 18.86 -95.58
N PHE A 1006 18.20 19.89 -94.91
CA PHE A 1006 16.81 20.01 -94.46
C PHE A 1006 16.35 18.85 -93.55
N MET A 1007 17.26 18.28 -92.76
CA MET A 1007 17.00 17.18 -91.82
C MET A 1007 17.68 17.39 -90.47
N SER A 1008 16.97 17.09 -89.38
CA SER A 1008 17.48 17.14 -88.01
C SER A 1008 16.70 16.18 -87.10
N ARG A 1009 16.90 16.23 -85.78
CA ARG A 1009 16.10 15.49 -84.79
C ARG A 1009 16.02 16.23 -83.45
N PHE A 1010 14.92 16.02 -82.73
CA PHE A 1010 14.82 16.31 -81.30
C PHE A 1010 15.37 15.10 -80.53
N GLU A 1011 16.18 15.32 -79.50
CA GLU A 1011 16.89 14.24 -78.76
C GLU A 1011 16.55 14.27 -77.27
N ASN A 1012 16.68 13.10 -76.61
CA ASN A 1012 16.46 12.92 -75.17
C ASN A 1012 15.04 13.30 -74.70
N ILE A 1013 14.02 13.07 -75.52
CA ILE A 1013 12.62 13.30 -75.16
C ILE A 1013 12.15 12.20 -74.19
N ASP A 1014 11.53 12.57 -73.08
CA ASP A 1014 10.96 11.60 -72.14
C ASP A 1014 9.84 10.76 -72.78
N LEU A 1015 9.97 9.43 -72.72
CA LEU A 1015 9.00 8.51 -73.31
C LEU A 1015 7.80 8.28 -72.36
N GLU A 1016 6.83 9.19 -72.39
CA GLU A 1016 5.59 9.09 -71.62
C GLU A 1016 4.49 8.31 -72.34
N THR A 1017 3.88 7.34 -71.65
CA THR A 1017 2.90 6.38 -72.20
C THR A 1017 1.63 7.01 -72.80
N ASN A 1018 1.31 8.25 -72.43
CA ASN A 1018 0.13 9.01 -72.87
C ASN A 1018 0.49 10.34 -73.56
N ALA A 1019 1.75 10.53 -73.97
CA ALA A 1019 2.18 11.72 -74.70
C ALA A 1019 2.18 11.50 -76.21
N THR A 1020 1.50 12.40 -76.92
CA THR A 1020 1.57 12.54 -78.38
C THR A 1020 2.42 13.75 -78.72
N TYR A 1021 3.55 13.52 -79.36
CA TYR A 1021 4.44 14.54 -79.88
C TYR A 1021 4.11 14.82 -81.34
N THR A 1022 4.09 16.10 -81.73
CA THR A 1022 3.87 16.56 -83.12
C THR A 1022 4.79 17.74 -83.42
N VAL A 1023 4.90 18.13 -84.69
CA VAL A 1023 5.69 19.30 -85.09
C VAL A 1023 4.86 20.34 -85.83
N HIS A 1024 5.32 21.59 -85.83
CA HIS A 1024 4.68 22.76 -86.43
C HIS A 1024 5.74 23.67 -87.09
N GLU A 1025 5.43 24.25 -88.25
CA GLU A 1025 6.33 25.22 -88.89
C GLU A 1025 6.14 26.61 -88.27
N VAL A 1026 7.22 27.18 -87.71
CA VAL A 1026 7.16 28.48 -87.04
C VAL A 1026 6.93 29.58 -88.08
N GLY A 1027 5.72 30.15 -88.06
CA GLY A 1027 5.23 31.10 -89.08
C GLY A 1027 4.04 30.58 -89.89
N GLU A 1028 3.62 29.33 -89.68
CA GLU A 1028 2.36 28.79 -90.19
C GLU A 1028 1.14 29.45 -89.49
N ALA A 1029 0.12 29.79 -90.27
CA ALA A 1029 -1.21 30.19 -89.80
C ALA A 1029 -2.27 29.65 -90.77
N ASP A 1030 -3.35 29.05 -90.25
CA ASP A 1030 -4.40 28.39 -91.05
C ASP A 1030 -3.86 27.43 -92.13
N SER A 1031 -2.78 26.71 -91.79
CA SER A 1031 -1.97 25.85 -92.68
C SER A 1031 -1.47 26.52 -93.96
N LYS A 1032 -1.11 27.80 -93.84
CA LYS A 1032 -0.36 28.57 -94.84
C LYS A 1032 0.85 29.24 -94.21
N ALA A 1033 1.90 29.43 -95.00
CA ALA A 1033 3.06 30.23 -94.63
C ALA A 1033 3.60 30.99 -95.86
N THR A 1034 3.88 32.28 -95.68
CA THR A 1034 4.38 33.15 -96.77
C THR A 1034 5.90 33.19 -96.75
N PHE A 1035 6.54 32.74 -97.83
CA PHE A 1035 7.99 32.77 -97.99
C PHE A 1035 8.39 33.44 -99.30
N ASP A 1036 9.34 34.37 -99.24
CA ASP A 1036 9.84 35.13 -100.40
C ASP A 1036 8.74 35.83 -101.22
N GLY A 1037 7.64 36.21 -100.57
CA GLY A 1037 6.47 36.85 -101.18
C GLY A 1037 5.46 35.88 -101.82
N THR A 1038 5.63 34.56 -101.68
CA THR A 1038 4.71 33.53 -102.17
C THR A 1038 4.04 32.80 -101.01
N ASP A 1039 2.73 32.60 -101.08
CA ASP A 1039 1.98 31.81 -100.11
C ASP A 1039 2.09 30.31 -100.43
N TYR A 1040 2.53 29.53 -99.45
CA TYR A 1040 2.57 28.08 -99.52
C TYR A 1040 1.52 27.47 -98.59
N ALA A 1041 0.80 26.45 -99.05
CA ALA A 1041 0.11 25.52 -98.16
C ALA A 1041 1.14 24.66 -97.43
N VAL A 1042 0.99 24.56 -96.11
CA VAL A 1042 1.84 23.74 -95.24
C VAL A 1042 1.13 22.41 -94.97
N LYS A 1043 1.88 21.30 -95.00
CA LYS A 1043 1.42 19.99 -94.55
C LYS A 1043 2.50 19.30 -93.74
N VAL A 1044 2.16 18.83 -92.55
CA VAL A 1044 2.97 17.87 -91.78
C VAL A 1044 2.48 16.44 -92.05
N ASP A 1045 3.39 15.49 -92.21
CA ASP A 1045 3.12 14.06 -92.34
C ASP A 1045 4.11 13.23 -91.49
N GLY A 1046 3.79 11.97 -91.20
CA GLY A 1046 4.60 11.07 -90.36
C GLY A 1046 4.16 11.00 -88.89
N SER A 1047 5.06 10.54 -88.02
CA SER A 1047 4.74 10.16 -86.62
C SER A 1047 5.91 10.38 -85.66
N GLN A 1048 5.65 10.40 -84.34
CA GLN A 1048 6.71 10.55 -83.33
C GLN A 1048 7.74 9.40 -83.29
N VAL A 1049 7.45 8.27 -83.95
CA VAL A 1049 8.32 7.08 -83.98
C VAL A 1049 9.10 6.99 -85.30
N GLU A 1050 8.48 7.34 -86.43
CA GLU A 1050 9.10 7.29 -87.76
C GLU A 1050 9.77 8.61 -88.14
N GLY A 1051 9.42 9.68 -87.43
CA GLY A 1051 9.77 11.06 -87.74
C GLY A 1051 8.69 11.80 -88.53
N PHE A 1052 8.86 13.11 -88.62
CA PHE A 1052 7.95 14.00 -89.34
C PHE A 1052 8.57 14.56 -90.61
N THR A 1053 7.80 14.66 -91.69
CA THR A 1053 8.16 15.44 -92.88
C THR A 1053 7.19 16.60 -93.04
N VAL A 1054 7.72 17.81 -93.07
CA VAL A 1054 6.98 19.05 -93.36
C VAL A 1054 7.11 19.38 -94.84
N TYR A 1055 6.01 19.74 -95.48
CA TYR A 1055 5.90 20.05 -96.91
C TYR A 1055 5.34 21.45 -97.11
N ASN A 1056 5.93 22.24 -98.01
CA ASN A 1056 5.35 23.50 -98.50
C ASN A 1056 5.09 23.42 -100.00
N MET A 1057 3.86 23.74 -100.44
CA MET A 1057 3.46 23.79 -101.85
C MET A 1057 2.82 25.15 -102.19
N PRO A 1058 3.25 25.88 -103.23
CA PRO A 1058 2.73 27.20 -103.54
C PRO A 1058 1.26 27.13 -104.02
N LEU A 1059 0.47 28.15 -103.66
CA LEU A 1059 -0.93 28.26 -104.05
C LEU A 1059 -1.09 28.97 -105.40
N GLU A 1060 -1.75 28.33 -106.37
CA GLU A 1060 -2.16 28.96 -107.64
C GLU A 1060 -3.51 29.68 -107.51
N THR A 1061 -3.74 30.71 -108.33
CA THR A 1061 -4.92 31.61 -108.27
C THR A 1061 -5.83 31.48 -109.49
N ASP A 1062 -7.08 31.03 -109.31
CA ASP A 1062 -8.34 31.56 -109.92
C ASP A 1062 -9.54 30.60 -109.68
N GLU A 1063 -10.77 31.11 -109.77
CA GLU A 1063 -12.03 30.40 -109.43
C GLU A 1063 -12.82 29.83 -110.67
N PRO A 1064 -14.02 29.20 -110.57
CA PRO A 1064 -14.20 27.81 -110.12
C PRO A 1064 -15.26 26.97 -110.90
N ARG A 1065 -15.16 25.62 -110.91
CA ARG A 1065 -16.29 24.70 -110.56
C ARG A 1065 -15.92 23.21 -110.49
N THR A 1066 -16.69 22.47 -109.68
CA THR A 1066 -16.64 21.01 -109.44
C THR A 1066 -17.67 20.24 -110.30
N PRO A 1067 -17.63 18.88 -110.37
CA PRO A 1067 -18.40 18.07 -109.39
C PRO A 1067 -17.83 16.68 -108.96
N GLU A 1068 -17.99 16.39 -107.66
CA GLU A 1068 -18.41 15.11 -107.01
C GLU A 1068 -17.50 13.84 -106.95
N GLU A 1069 -17.82 12.99 -105.96
CA GLU A 1069 -17.01 11.90 -105.38
C GLU A 1069 -17.35 10.48 -105.91
N PRO A 1070 -16.63 9.45 -105.42
CA PRO A 1070 -17.32 8.28 -104.88
C PRO A 1070 -16.93 7.98 -103.41
N THR A 1071 -17.92 7.96 -102.51
CA THR A 1071 -17.75 7.62 -101.09
C THR A 1071 -17.63 6.11 -100.85
N ALA A 1072 -16.64 5.68 -100.07
CA ALA A 1072 -16.59 4.30 -99.54
C ALA A 1072 -17.35 4.18 -98.20
N GLU A 1073 -18.22 3.18 -98.06
CA GLU A 1073 -18.99 2.94 -96.83
C GLU A 1073 -18.08 2.59 -95.63
N LYS A 1074 -18.44 3.12 -94.46
CA LYS A 1074 -17.75 2.88 -93.19
C LYS A 1074 -18.77 2.56 -92.09
N THR A 1075 -18.47 1.53 -91.30
CA THR A 1075 -19.28 1.09 -90.17
C THR A 1075 -18.69 1.57 -88.84
N LYS A 1076 -19.33 1.17 -87.72
CA LYS A 1076 -18.81 1.37 -86.37
C LYS A 1076 -19.17 0.22 -85.44
N VAL A 1077 -18.28 -0.10 -84.51
CA VAL A 1077 -18.46 -1.17 -83.51
C VAL A 1077 -18.65 -0.56 -82.13
N THR A 1078 -19.75 -0.90 -81.45
CA THR A 1078 -20.09 -0.37 -80.12
C THR A 1078 -19.82 -1.41 -79.03
N VAL A 1079 -19.14 -1.01 -77.95
CA VAL A 1079 -18.90 -1.86 -76.78
C VAL A 1079 -19.54 -1.24 -75.53
N THR A 1080 -20.24 -2.06 -74.75
CA THR A 1080 -20.71 -1.72 -73.39
C THR A 1080 -20.20 -2.73 -72.37
N LYS A 1081 -19.65 -2.26 -71.25
CA LYS A 1081 -19.22 -3.11 -70.13
C LYS A 1081 -20.25 -3.11 -69.00
N VAL A 1082 -20.58 -4.31 -68.53
CA VAL A 1082 -21.47 -4.62 -67.40
C VAL A 1082 -20.67 -5.31 -66.29
N TRP A 1083 -21.07 -5.06 -65.05
CA TRP A 1083 -20.46 -5.65 -63.84
C TRP A 1083 -21.55 -6.30 -62.99
N LYS A 1084 -21.39 -7.58 -62.65
CA LYS A 1084 -22.43 -8.43 -62.04
C LYS A 1084 -21.93 -9.00 -60.71
N GLY A 1085 -22.77 -8.92 -59.67
CA GLY A 1085 -22.41 -9.37 -58.31
C GLY A 1085 -21.52 -8.41 -57.50
N ASP A 1086 -21.32 -7.17 -57.96
CA ASP A 1086 -20.49 -6.14 -57.31
C ASP A 1086 -21.26 -4.81 -57.14
N GLU A 1087 -22.57 -4.87 -56.93
CA GLU A 1087 -23.46 -3.71 -57.10
C GLU A 1087 -23.46 -2.72 -55.91
N LYS A 1088 -22.82 -3.04 -54.78
CA LYS A 1088 -22.80 -2.20 -53.56
C LYS A 1088 -21.44 -2.12 -52.85
N SER A 1089 -20.34 -2.37 -53.57
CA SER A 1089 -18.96 -2.20 -53.06
C SER A 1089 -18.17 -1.29 -54.00
N LEU A 1090 -17.83 -0.08 -53.55
CA LEU A 1090 -17.14 0.91 -54.41
C LEU A 1090 -15.59 0.80 -54.39
N ASN A 1091 -15.02 0.00 -53.49
CA ASN A 1091 -13.57 -0.05 -53.26
C ASN A 1091 -12.92 -1.38 -53.70
N THR A 1092 -13.61 -2.20 -54.51
CA THR A 1092 -13.16 -3.55 -54.90
C THR A 1092 -13.33 -3.86 -56.39
N ARG A 1093 -13.26 -2.82 -57.23
CA ARG A 1093 -13.32 -2.91 -58.69
C ARG A 1093 -12.12 -2.13 -59.25
N PRO A 1094 -11.45 -2.59 -60.31
CA PRO A 1094 -10.46 -1.76 -60.98
C PRO A 1094 -11.13 -0.48 -61.51
N GLN A 1095 -10.37 0.62 -61.58
CA GLN A 1095 -10.89 1.91 -62.05
C GLN A 1095 -11.20 1.89 -63.55
N ASP A 1096 -10.55 0.96 -64.26
CA ASP A 1096 -10.56 0.78 -65.69
C ASP A 1096 -10.43 -0.70 -66.10
N ILE A 1097 -10.59 -0.98 -67.40
CA ILE A 1097 -10.25 -2.24 -68.07
C ILE A 1097 -9.75 -1.94 -69.49
N THR A 1098 -8.91 -2.80 -70.06
CA THR A 1098 -8.53 -2.74 -71.47
C THR A 1098 -9.39 -3.67 -72.31
N VAL A 1099 -9.95 -3.14 -73.40
CA VAL A 1099 -10.69 -3.88 -74.42
C VAL A 1099 -9.99 -3.74 -75.76
N THR A 1100 -9.74 -4.87 -76.43
CA THR A 1100 -9.15 -4.95 -77.77
C THR A 1100 -10.24 -5.20 -78.81
N LEU A 1101 -10.29 -4.39 -79.87
CA LEU A 1101 -11.04 -4.68 -81.10
C LEU A 1101 -10.16 -5.54 -82.03
N LEU A 1102 -10.73 -6.60 -82.56
CA LEU A 1102 -10.11 -7.48 -83.55
C LEU A 1102 -10.86 -7.40 -84.88
N ALA A 1103 -10.12 -7.39 -85.98
CA ALA A 1103 -10.62 -7.51 -87.36
C ALA A 1103 -10.16 -8.86 -87.92
N SER A 1104 -11.11 -9.72 -88.29
CA SER A 1104 -10.87 -11.10 -88.76
C SER A 1104 -9.86 -11.86 -87.89
N GLY A 1105 -10.03 -11.75 -86.56
CA GLY A 1105 -9.19 -12.40 -85.55
C GLY A 1105 -7.85 -11.73 -85.21
N LYS A 1106 -7.48 -10.62 -85.87
CA LYS A 1106 -6.26 -9.85 -85.57
C LYS A 1106 -6.55 -8.58 -84.78
N PRO A 1107 -5.85 -8.27 -83.68
CA PRO A 1107 -5.98 -6.98 -82.98
C PRO A 1107 -5.74 -5.79 -83.93
N VAL A 1108 -6.63 -4.78 -83.88
CA VAL A 1108 -6.50 -3.56 -84.69
C VAL A 1108 -6.59 -2.27 -83.87
N GLN A 1109 -7.34 -2.25 -82.76
CA GLN A 1109 -7.42 -1.10 -81.85
C GLN A 1109 -7.56 -1.59 -80.40
N ARG A 1110 -7.14 -0.76 -79.44
CA ARG A 1110 -7.41 -0.95 -78.01
C ARG A 1110 -8.02 0.30 -77.41
N VAL A 1111 -8.86 0.12 -76.41
CA VAL A 1111 -9.44 1.22 -75.63
C VAL A 1111 -9.55 0.84 -74.16
N THR A 1112 -9.33 1.83 -73.29
CA THR A 1112 -9.54 1.73 -71.86
C THR A 1112 -10.98 2.15 -71.51
N LEU A 1113 -11.80 1.22 -71.02
CA LEU A 1113 -13.14 1.54 -70.51
C LEU A 1113 -13.03 1.90 -69.02
N THR A 1114 -13.69 2.98 -68.60
CA THR A 1114 -13.62 3.51 -67.22
C THR A 1114 -15.00 3.93 -66.74
N LYS A 1115 -15.13 4.25 -65.45
CA LYS A 1115 -16.35 4.90 -64.93
C LYS A 1115 -16.63 6.25 -65.58
N GLN A 1116 -15.60 6.97 -66.05
CA GLN A 1116 -15.72 8.32 -66.61
C GLN A 1116 -16.30 8.31 -68.04
N ASN A 1117 -15.91 7.34 -68.88
CA ASN A 1117 -16.54 7.12 -70.20
C ASN A 1117 -17.84 6.28 -70.11
N GLY A 1118 -18.44 6.17 -68.93
CA GLY A 1118 -19.69 5.46 -68.71
C GLY A 1118 -19.61 3.95 -68.96
N TRP A 1119 -18.41 3.37 -68.92
CA TRP A 1119 -18.11 1.98 -69.27
C TRP A 1119 -18.51 1.61 -70.72
N LYS A 1120 -18.37 2.57 -71.66
CA LYS A 1120 -18.74 2.42 -73.08
C LYS A 1120 -17.71 3.01 -74.03
N HIS A 1121 -17.62 2.43 -75.23
CA HIS A 1121 -16.86 3.02 -76.34
C HIS A 1121 -17.50 2.69 -77.69
N VAL A 1122 -17.17 3.48 -78.72
CA VAL A 1122 -17.57 3.25 -80.10
C VAL A 1122 -16.36 3.45 -81.01
N PHE A 1123 -15.92 2.37 -81.65
CA PHE A 1123 -14.90 2.40 -82.69
C PHE A 1123 -15.55 2.83 -84.00
N GLU A 1124 -15.32 4.07 -84.44
CA GLU A 1124 -15.96 4.64 -85.63
C GLU A 1124 -15.08 4.62 -86.89
N LYS A 1125 -15.70 4.86 -88.06
CA LYS A 1125 -15.06 4.97 -89.38
C LYS A 1125 -14.33 3.68 -89.84
N LEU A 1126 -14.76 2.53 -89.33
CA LEU A 1126 -14.21 1.22 -89.66
C LEU A 1126 -14.59 0.78 -91.08
N PRO A 1127 -13.68 0.19 -91.88
CA PRO A 1127 -14.02 -0.36 -93.18
C PRO A 1127 -14.91 -1.61 -93.04
N VAL A 1128 -15.83 -1.82 -94.00
CA VAL A 1128 -16.71 -3.01 -94.02
C VAL A 1128 -16.03 -4.21 -94.70
N ILE A 1129 -15.08 -3.93 -95.59
CA ILE A 1129 -14.30 -4.90 -96.37
C ILE A 1129 -12.80 -4.63 -96.21
N ASN A 1130 -11.98 -5.68 -96.32
CA ASN A 1130 -10.52 -5.58 -96.30
C ASN A 1130 -9.94 -5.16 -97.66
N GLU A 1131 -8.62 -5.01 -97.74
CA GLU A 1131 -7.88 -4.62 -98.95
C GLU A 1131 -8.07 -5.61 -100.13
N ASN A 1132 -8.50 -6.85 -99.86
CA ASN A 1132 -8.83 -7.87 -100.86
C ASN A 1132 -10.31 -7.87 -101.28
N GLY A 1133 -11.15 -7.01 -100.70
CA GLY A 1133 -12.60 -6.94 -100.93
C GLY A 1133 -13.45 -7.92 -100.11
N GLU A 1134 -12.84 -8.67 -99.17
CA GLU A 1134 -13.56 -9.62 -98.30
C GLU A 1134 -14.18 -8.90 -97.09
N LYS A 1135 -15.37 -9.31 -96.66
CA LYS A 1135 -16.05 -8.69 -95.50
C LYS A 1135 -15.25 -8.91 -94.21
N ILE A 1136 -15.04 -7.84 -93.45
CA ILE A 1136 -14.37 -7.92 -92.14
C ILE A 1136 -15.37 -8.38 -91.07
N GLU A 1137 -15.02 -9.46 -90.37
CA GLU A 1137 -15.69 -9.85 -89.12
C GLU A 1137 -14.99 -9.16 -87.95
N TYR A 1138 -15.73 -8.30 -87.24
CA TYR A 1138 -15.23 -7.65 -86.03
C TYR A 1138 -15.61 -8.46 -84.79
N SER A 1139 -14.70 -8.54 -83.82
CA SER A 1139 -14.93 -9.12 -82.50
C SER A 1139 -14.13 -8.36 -81.43
N VAL A 1140 -14.39 -8.62 -80.15
CA VAL A 1140 -13.69 -7.93 -79.05
C VAL A 1140 -13.18 -8.92 -77.99
N SER A 1141 -12.06 -8.58 -77.36
CA SER A 1141 -11.52 -9.29 -76.19
C SER A 1141 -11.22 -8.33 -75.05
N GLU A 1142 -11.33 -8.80 -73.81
CA GLU A 1142 -10.95 -8.07 -72.59
C GLU A 1142 -9.71 -8.73 -71.98
N ASP A 1143 -8.78 -7.93 -71.44
CA ASP A 1143 -7.62 -8.46 -70.72
C ASP A 1143 -8.05 -9.02 -69.34
N ALA A 1144 -7.28 -9.97 -68.79
CA ALA A 1144 -7.72 -10.76 -67.63
C ALA A 1144 -7.86 -9.93 -66.33
N VAL A 1145 -9.10 -9.69 -65.91
CA VAL A 1145 -9.41 -8.90 -64.70
C VAL A 1145 -9.33 -9.75 -63.43
N ALA A 1146 -8.31 -9.51 -62.60
CA ALA A 1146 -8.12 -10.22 -61.34
C ALA A 1146 -9.36 -10.15 -60.42
N GLY A 1147 -9.81 -11.31 -59.92
CA GLY A 1147 -10.99 -11.43 -59.06
C GLY A 1147 -12.35 -11.49 -59.79
N TYR A 1148 -12.37 -11.47 -61.12
CA TYR A 1148 -13.59 -11.55 -61.93
C TYR A 1148 -13.47 -12.62 -63.02
N THR A 1149 -14.60 -13.20 -63.42
CA THR A 1149 -14.73 -13.98 -64.67
C THR A 1149 -15.45 -13.13 -65.73
N SER A 1150 -14.88 -13.06 -66.93
CA SER A 1150 -15.44 -12.31 -68.05
C SER A 1150 -16.26 -13.21 -68.98
N HIS A 1151 -17.34 -12.66 -69.53
CA HIS A 1151 -18.11 -13.23 -70.63
C HIS A 1151 -18.41 -12.14 -71.66
N ILE A 1152 -18.33 -12.47 -72.95
CA ILE A 1152 -18.54 -11.53 -74.06
C ILE A 1152 -19.67 -12.05 -74.93
N GLU A 1153 -20.73 -11.25 -75.04
CA GLU A 1153 -21.91 -11.54 -75.84
C GLU A 1153 -21.99 -10.53 -77.01
N GLN A 1154 -22.28 -11.04 -78.21
CA GLN A 1154 -22.58 -10.23 -79.40
C GLN A 1154 -24.10 -10.05 -79.51
N ASP A 1155 -24.56 -8.85 -79.85
CA ASP A 1155 -25.99 -8.58 -79.93
C ASP A 1155 -26.64 -9.34 -81.10
N THR A 1156 -27.58 -10.23 -80.77
CA THR A 1156 -28.32 -11.06 -81.73
C THR A 1156 -29.14 -10.26 -82.76
N GLN A 1157 -29.39 -8.96 -82.54
CA GLN A 1157 -30.04 -8.06 -83.49
C GLN A 1157 -29.07 -7.06 -84.15
N ASN A 1158 -27.82 -6.95 -83.68
CA ASN A 1158 -26.79 -6.07 -84.26
C ASN A 1158 -25.39 -6.68 -84.16
N ALA A 1159 -24.92 -7.27 -85.26
CA ALA A 1159 -23.61 -7.92 -85.35
C ALA A 1159 -22.40 -7.01 -85.06
N TYR A 1160 -22.56 -5.69 -84.98
CA TYR A 1160 -21.51 -4.74 -84.61
C TYR A 1160 -21.66 -4.15 -83.19
N ALA A 1161 -22.50 -4.76 -82.33
CA ALA A 1161 -22.61 -4.41 -80.92
C ALA A 1161 -22.19 -5.57 -80.00
N PHE A 1162 -21.40 -5.26 -78.97
CA PHE A 1162 -20.87 -6.23 -78.01
C PHE A 1162 -21.11 -5.79 -76.57
N VAL A 1163 -21.53 -6.73 -75.72
CA VAL A 1163 -21.69 -6.56 -74.29
C VAL A 1163 -20.70 -7.46 -73.57
N ILE A 1164 -19.82 -6.86 -72.78
CA ILE A 1164 -18.83 -7.57 -71.97
C ILE A 1164 -19.34 -7.57 -70.53
N THR A 1165 -19.41 -8.71 -69.85
CA THR A 1165 -19.91 -8.84 -68.48
C THR A 1165 -18.86 -9.46 -67.57
N ASN A 1166 -18.37 -8.71 -66.58
CA ASN A 1166 -17.55 -9.28 -65.50
C ASN A 1166 -18.44 -9.70 -64.33
N THR A 1167 -18.37 -10.98 -63.96
CA THR A 1167 -19.00 -11.51 -62.74
C THR A 1167 -17.92 -11.68 -61.67
N LYS A 1168 -18.16 -11.15 -60.47
CA LYS A 1168 -17.19 -11.23 -59.37
C LYS A 1168 -17.02 -12.66 -58.89
N MET A 1169 -15.78 -13.14 -58.77
CA MET A 1169 -15.49 -14.45 -58.19
C MET A 1169 -15.71 -14.38 -56.69
N VAL A 1170 -16.76 -15.05 -56.21
CA VAL A 1170 -17.00 -15.25 -54.77
C VAL A 1170 -16.18 -16.47 -54.33
N PRO A 1171 -15.34 -16.39 -53.27
CA PRO A 1171 -14.57 -17.54 -52.81
C PRO A 1171 -15.47 -18.68 -52.33
N THR A 1172 -15.52 -19.78 -53.08
CA THR A 1172 -16.17 -21.02 -52.65
C THR A 1172 -15.23 -21.80 -51.74
N VAL A 1173 -15.53 -21.80 -50.45
CA VAL A 1173 -14.82 -22.51 -49.39
C VAL A 1173 -15.86 -23.20 -48.50
N PRO A 1174 -15.67 -24.43 -47.99
CA PRO A 1174 -14.55 -25.37 -48.18
C PRO A 1174 -15.01 -26.70 -48.83
N ASN A 1175 -14.10 -27.68 -48.86
CA ASN A 1175 -14.48 -29.03 -48.41
C ASN A 1175 -13.29 -29.68 -47.67
N THR A 1176 -13.31 -29.55 -46.34
CA THR A 1176 -12.36 -30.17 -45.40
C THR A 1176 -13.18 -31.09 -44.48
N PRO A 1177 -12.71 -32.28 -44.08
CA PRO A 1177 -13.43 -33.08 -43.10
C PRO A 1177 -13.53 -32.36 -41.74
N GLY A 1178 -14.72 -31.91 -41.35
CA GLY A 1178 -14.93 -31.21 -40.07
C GLY A 1178 -16.22 -30.37 -39.98
N GLU A 1179 -17.32 -30.99 -39.57
CA GLU A 1179 -18.57 -30.34 -39.09
C GLU A 1179 -18.63 -30.46 -37.55
N PRO A 1180 -19.46 -29.71 -36.77
CA PRO A 1180 -20.16 -28.41 -36.94
C PRO A 1180 -19.61 -27.33 -35.94
N ALA A 1181 -20.06 -26.07 -35.77
CA ALA A 1181 -20.81 -25.04 -36.54
C ALA A 1181 -20.68 -23.69 -35.72
N LYS A 1182 -21.59 -22.70 -35.52
CA LYS A 1182 -23.01 -22.45 -35.87
C LYS A 1182 -23.31 -20.90 -36.01
N PRO A 1183 -24.22 -20.16 -35.32
CA PRO A 1183 -24.52 -18.73 -35.62
C PRO A 1183 -23.79 -17.71 -34.70
N GLY A 1184 -23.84 -16.38 -34.90
CA GLY A 1184 -24.34 -15.60 -36.05
C GLY A 1184 -25.47 -14.58 -35.75
N LEU A 1185 -25.33 -13.32 -36.19
CA LEU A 1185 -26.39 -12.25 -36.27
C LEU A 1185 -25.90 -11.04 -37.12
N ALA A 1186 -26.76 -10.06 -37.50
CA ALA A 1186 -26.43 -9.13 -38.61
C ALA A 1186 -27.12 -7.74 -38.69
N LYS A 1187 -26.44 -6.80 -39.40
CA LYS A 1187 -26.89 -5.66 -40.26
C LYS A 1187 -27.22 -4.23 -39.72
N ALA A 1188 -26.73 -3.24 -40.51
CA ALA A 1188 -27.15 -1.83 -40.74
C ALA A 1188 -26.89 -0.75 -39.66
N GLY A 1189 -26.54 0.52 -39.98
CA GLY A 1189 -26.10 1.11 -41.28
C GLY A 1189 -25.96 2.68 -41.32
N SER A 1190 -24.96 3.18 -42.10
CA SER A 1190 -24.81 4.51 -42.78
C SER A 1190 -24.91 5.89 -42.04
N ALA A 1191 -23.85 6.73 -42.10
CA ALA A 1191 -23.79 8.05 -42.82
C ALA A 1191 -22.65 9.06 -42.42
N VAL A 1192 -21.82 9.43 -43.42
CA VAL A 1192 -21.06 10.69 -43.79
C VAL A 1192 -20.62 11.81 -42.76
N LEU A 1193 -19.45 12.42 -43.02
CA LEU A 1193 -18.70 13.54 -42.35
C LEU A 1193 -19.07 14.98 -42.89
N PRO A 1194 -18.44 16.16 -42.57
CA PRO A 1194 -17.11 16.45 -41.95
C PRO A 1194 -16.94 17.67 -40.96
N ALA A 1195 -15.70 17.83 -40.44
CA ALA A 1195 -14.91 19.08 -40.23
C ALA A 1195 -15.04 20.04 -39.00
N LEU A 1196 -13.93 20.10 -38.23
CA LEU A 1196 -13.13 21.27 -37.73
C LEU A 1196 -13.45 22.13 -36.47
N ILE A 1197 -12.34 22.43 -35.75
CA ILE A 1197 -12.05 23.53 -34.79
C ILE A 1197 -12.65 23.44 -33.37
N ALA A 1198 -11.97 24.08 -32.41
CA ALA A 1198 -12.07 23.86 -30.96
C ALA A 1198 -12.36 25.15 -30.14
N ALA A 1199 -12.33 25.00 -28.81
CA ALA A 1199 -12.17 26.02 -27.74
C ALA A 1199 -13.42 26.52 -26.96
N LEU A 1200 -13.24 26.48 -25.62
CA LEU A 1200 -13.80 27.31 -24.52
C LEU A 1200 -15.31 27.68 -24.43
N ALA A 1201 -15.93 27.13 -23.37
CA ALA A 1201 -16.60 27.81 -22.24
C ALA A 1201 -17.88 28.70 -22.39
N ALA A 1202 -18.87 28.36 -21.54
CA ALA A 1202 -19.78 29.23 -20.75
C ALA A 1202 -21.22 29.60 -21.20
N ALA A 1203 -22.12 29.62 -20.18
CA ALA A 1203 -23.28 30.51 -19.95
C ALA A 1203 -24.68 30.32 -20.64
N SER A 1204 -25.57 29.56 -19.96
CA SER A 1204 -26.95 29.91 -19.49
C SER A 1204 -28.03 30.63 -20.36
N ALA A 1205 -29.28 30.11 -20.35
CA ALA A 1205 -30.52 30.74 -19.76
C ALA A 1205 -31.90 30.20 -20.27
N GLY A 1206 -32.98 30.29 -19.45
CA GLY A 1206 -34.42 30.18 -19.83
C GLY A 1206 -35.12 28.80 -19.56
N VAL A 1207 -36.10 28.55 -18.67
CA VAL A 1207 -37.39 29.18 -18.23
C VAL A 1207 -38.58 28.77 -19.17
N ALA A 1208 -39.78 28.27 -18.77
CA ALA A 1208 -40.53 28.29 -17.50
C ALA A 1208 -41.67 27.21 -17.34
N LEU A 1209 -41.91 26.74 -16.09
CA LEU A 1209 -43.20 26.41 -15.38
C LEU A 1209 -44.24 25.43 -16.03
N ARG A 1210 -45.26 24.82 -15.36
CA ARG A 1210 -45.85 24.95 -14.00
C ARG A 1210 -46.58 23.67 -13.48
N LEU A 1211 -46.52 23.43 -12.15
CA LEU A 1211 -47.49 22.80 -11.19
C LEU A 1211 -48.68 21.96 -11.72
N ARG A 1212 -49.16 20.87 -11.09
CA ARG A 1212 -49.25 20.43 -9.66
C ARG A 1212 -49.46 18.87 -9.65
N ARG A 1213 -49.81 18.11 -8.58
CA ARG A 1213 -50.30 18.32 -7.20
C ARG A 1213 -49.64 17.30 -6.22
N ARG A 1214 -50.27 17.02 -5.08
CA ARG A 1214 -49.91 16.00 -4.05
C ARG A 1214 -50.75 14.72 -4.24
N SER A 1215 -50.15 13.56 -3.96
CA SER A 1215 -50.41 12.85 -2.69
C SER A 1215 -49.06 12.63 -2.02
#